data_AF-A0A7M7L411-F1
#
_entry.id   AF-A0A7M7L411-F1
#
_cell.length_a   1.000
_cell.length_b   1.000
_cell.length_c   1.000
_cell.angle_alpha   90.00
_cell.angle_beta   90.00
_cell.angle_gamma   90.00
#
_symmetry.space_group_name_H-M   'P 1'
#
loop_
_entity.id
_entity.type
_entity.pdbx_description
1 polymer ?
#
loop_
_entity_poly.entity_id
_entity_poly.type
_entity_poly.pdbx_seq_one_letter_code
_entity_poly.pdbx_strand_id
1 'polypeptide(L)'
;MSITSLSTEQWMARISSDLLCWILFGDMAFNAKGDPNFWRKESFNALNHRINRRLNTNVAKNIIFFLGDGMGVSTVTAGRVYKGQKARRSGEESVLNMDTFPYTSLCKTYCVDRQTTDSAASATAYLCGIKTNMGALGVTAKVKPANCEAATDESNQVDSIMAWAQKEGKWTGIVTTDQVVGASPAAAYAHASSRSFYSEVPEGCSAMDIAQQLIHGKPGSKFKVIFGGGRKHFLPVNTRPTNERRVNIDNPAINGRGVRTDGRNLLEEWLQKHEKLNHTAAYLWSLNHLRMLHEGDYNEDYILGLFASEAMVYSMDKILAQSNGEEIPGKDQPTLEEMTKAAINKLSQSPSGYVLFVEGARIDTAHHENLAGYSLEEVYQFDKAIAAAASMTSEQDTLTIVTADHSHAFTINGYASRGNDILGHAGRDINKKLYSTLSYAAGPGFSLNEDDEDRFTMVNHFLQPAMMHTKKGVHGGEDVAVYAKGPWAHLFTGTHDNTYIPHALAYAACIGLRVGHCDRRGPFNRYAHVSGALRRNARDPVISKFAAASNLTMIDHINGQTIAPDVLKNPPPRHVVVELPGELRQSINRAPRQHLPMARRAEDAEVLVSRRNETSAFVTNNRSPQKSPNRLTQGRRVHKVAKRTNPYGASIGKHPEQQQQQQQLWQHQGLNTMLNSHGTFVKS
;
A
#
# COMPACT_ATOMS: atom_id res chain seq x y z
N MET A 1 -0.99 -37.71 -48.64
CA MET A 1 -1.38 -36.40 -49.22
C MET A 1 -0.19 -35.45 -49.11
N SER A 2 -0.04 -34.52 -50.05
CA SER A 2 1.19 -33.73 -50.22
C SER A 2 1.36 -32.66 -49.14
N ILE A 3 2.60 -32.46 -48.68
CA ILE A 3 3.02 -31.24 -47.97
C ILE A 3 3.54 -30.29 -49.05
N THR A 4 2.77 -29.27 -49.42
CA THR A 4 3.21 -28.23 -50.34
C THR A 4 4.03 -27.17 -49.62
N SER A 5 5.29 -27.02 -50.00
CA SER A 5 6.10 -25.85 -49.63
C SER A 5 5.52 -24.58 -50.26
N LEU A 6 5.36 -23.53 -49.45
CA LEU A 6 5.06 -22.18 -49.95
C LEU A 6 6.31 -21.58 -50.60
N SER A 7 6.15 -20.82 -51.68
CA SER A 7 7.29 -20.19 -52.36
C SER A 7 7.83 -19.00 -51.57
N THR A 8 9.07 -18.60 -51.84
CA THR A 8 9.73 -17.42 -51.25
C THR A 8 8.95 -16.13 -51.49
N GLU A 9 8.24 -16.02 -52.62
CA GLU A 9 7.37 -14.87 -52.93
C GLU A 9 6.14 -14.80 -52.02
N GLN A 10 5.56 -15.94 -51.63
CA GLN A 10 4.41 -16.00 -50.72
C GLN A 10 4.79 -15.60 -49.28
N TRP A 11 6.03 -15.86 -48.88
CA TRP A 11 6.59 -15.33 -47.62
C TRP A 11 6.81 -13.82 -47.68
N MET A 12 7.41 -13.30 -48.76
CA MET A 12 7.62 -11.86 -48.94
C MET A 12 6.29 -11.09 -49.02
N ALA A 13 5.26 -11.65 -49.67
CA ALA A 13 3.94 -11.05 -49.75
C ALA A 13 3.26 -10.93 -48.37
N ARG A 14 3.35 -11.96 -47.51
CA ARG A 14 2.84 -11.90 -46.12
C ARG A 14 3.59 -10.92 -45.23
N ILE A 15 4.92 -10.92 -45.32
CA ILE A 15 5.75 -9.93 -44.59
C ILE A 15 5.38 -8.51 -45.02
N SER A 16 5.15 -8.29 -46.32
CA SER A 16 4.73 -6.98 -46.83
C SER A 16 3.32 -6.59 -46.38
N SER A 17 2.34 -7.51 -46.40
CA SER A 17 0.96 -7.21 -45.97
C SER A 17 0.87 -6.90 -44.48
N ASP A 18 1.59 -7.67 -43.65
CA ASP A 18 1.59 -7.43 -42.21
C ASP A 18 2.31 -6.12 -41.88
N LEU A 19 3.46 -5.84 -42.50
CA LEU A 19 4.18 -4.58 -42.31
C LEU A 19 3.36 -3.36 -42.77
N LEU A 20 2.65 -3.45 -43.90
CA LEU A 20 1.75 -2.39 -44.37
C LEU A 20 0.56 -2.19 -43.42
N CYS A 21 0.02 -3.28 -42.85
CA CYS A 21 -1.05 -3.23 -41.86
C CYS A 21 -0.57 -2.54 -40.57
N TRP A 22 0.63 -2.86 -40.07
CA TRP A 22 1.23 -2.20 -38.91
C TRP A 22 1.48 -0.70 -39.13
N ILE A 23 1.96 -0.31 -40.31
CA ILE A 23 2.15 1.11 -40.65
C ILE A 23 0.79 1.83 -40.73
N LEU A 24 -0.15 1.30 -41.51
CA LEU A 24 -1.45 1.95 -41.75
C LEU A 24 -2.32 2.04 -40.49
N PHE A 25 -2.36 1.02 -39.62
CA PHE A 25 -3.12 1.08 -38.37
C PHE A 25 -2.40 1.84 -37.25
N GLY A 26 -1.05 1.83 -37.22
CA GLY A 26 -0.26 2.65 -36.31
C GLY A 26 -0.46 4.14 -36.57
N ASP A 27 -0.33 4.56 -37.83
CA ASP A 27 -0.57 5.95 -38.24
C ASP A 27 -2.02 6.38 -38.03
N MET A 28 -3.01 5.51 -38.24
CA MET A 28 -4.43 5.87 -38.02
C MET A 28 -4.73 6.19 -36.55
N ALA A 29 -4.18 5.40 -35.62
CA ALA A 29 -4.38 5.59 -34.18
C ALA A 29 -3.58 6.80 -33.63
N PHE A 30 -2.44 7.14 -34.24
CA PHE A 30 -1.67 8.33 -33.90
C PHE A 30 -2.31 9.61 -34.46
N ASN A 31 -2.68 9.62 -35.75
CA ASN A 31 -3.38 10.74 -36.39
C ASN A 31 -4.72 11.05 -35.73
N ALA A 32 -5.47 10.03 -35.28
CA ALA A 32 -6.70 10.24 -34.52
C ALA A 32 -6.48 11.05 -33.22
N LYS A 33 -5.32 10.96 -32.57
CA LYS A 33 -5.01 11.73 -31.35
C LYS A 33 -4.47 13.13 -31.64
N GLY A 34 -3.95 13.36 -32.85
CA GLY A 34 -3.65 14.70 -33.35
C GLY A 34 -4.92 15.49 -33.72
N ASP A 35 -6.02 14.81 -34.03
CA ASP A 35 -7.32 15.44 -34.33
C ASP A 35 -8.00 15.97 -33.05
N PRO A 36 -8.29 17.28 -32.95
CA PRO A 36 -9.07 17.85 -31.84
C PRO A 36 -10.45 17.21 -31.64
N ASN A 37 -11.05 16.62 -32.68
CA ASN A 37 -12.38 16.01 -32.59
C ASN A 37 -12.38 14.70 -31.79
N PHE A 38 -11.27 13.96 -31.75
CA PHE A 38 -11.12 12.81 -30.86
C PHE A 38 -11.27 13.23 -29.39
N TRP A 39 -10.49 14.22 -28.97
CA TRP A 39 -10.53 14.75 -27.59
C TRP A 39 -11.88 15.36 -27.23
N ARG A 40 -12.53 16.07 -28.16
CA ARG A 40 -13.90 16.57 -27.99
C ARG A 40 -14.90 15.42 -27.80
N LYS A 41 -14.84 14.39 -28.65
CA LYS A 41 -15.74 13.23 -28.58
C LYS A 41 -15.60 12.49 -27.25
N GLU A 42 -14.37 12.19 -26.83
CA GLU A 42 -14.10 11.55 -25.54
C GLU A 42 -14.59 12.41 -24.37
N SER A 43 -14.37 13.73 -24.43
CA SER A 43 -14.87 14.68 -23.42
C SER A 43 -16.40 14.72 -23.36
N PHE A 44 -17.10 14.74 -24.50
CA PHE A 44 -18.56 14.72 -24.54
C PHE A 44 -19.14 13.38 -24.05
N ASN A 45 -18.52 12.25 -24.40
CA ASN A 45 -18.89 10.93 -23.87
C ASN A 45 -18.76 10.90 -22.33
N ALA A 46 -17.62 11.36 -21.82
CA ALA A 46 -17.31 11.43 -20.40
C ALA A 46 -18.24 12.39 -19.63
N LEU A 47 -18.63 13.51 -20.24
CA LEU A 47 -19.59 14.48 -19.70
C LEU A 47 -21.00 13.90 -19.67
N ASN A 48 -21.48 13.32 -20.77
CA ASN A 48 -22.80 12.71 -20.88
C ASN A 48 -22.99 11.56 -19.87
N HIS A 49 -21.95 10.75 -19.64
CA HIS A 49 -21.99 9.71 -18.61
C HIS A 49 -22.13 10.29 -17.18
N ARG A 50 -21.54 11.47 -16.90
CA ARG A 50 -21.66 12.15 -15.60
C ARG A 50 -23.03 12.82 -15.42
N ILE A 51 -23.53 13.52 -16.44
CA ILE A 51 -24.85 14.19 -16.42
C ILE A 51 -25.98 13.18 -16.19
N ASN A 52 -25.93 12.02 -16.85
CA ASN A 52 -26.97 10.99 -16.75
C ASN A 52 -26.86 10.09 -15.50
N ARG A 53 -25.88 10.34 -14.63
CA ARG A 53 -25.65 9.51 -13.45
C ARG A 53 -26.70 9.74 -12.38
N ARG A 54 -27.33 8.66 -11.91
CA ARG A 54 -28.26 8.70 -10.77
C ARG A 54 -27.52 8.34 -9.49
N LEU A 55 -27.89 8.99 -8.38
CA LEU A 55 -27.38 8.64 -7.06
C LEU A 55 -28.00 7.32 -6.61
N ASN A 56 -27.17 6.31 -6.33
CA ASN A 56 -27.63 5.12 -5.61
C ASN A 56 -27.69 5.45 -4.11
N THR A 57 -28.90 5.39 -3.53
CA THR A 57 -29.19 5.60 -2.10
C THR A 57 -29.81 4.36 -1.44
N ASN A 58 -29.63 3.18 -2.06
CA ASN A 58 -29.99 1.89 -1.48
C ASN A 58 -29.18 1.63 -0.20
N VAL A 59 -29.59 0.64 0.58
CA VAL A 59 -28.73 0.09 1.64
C VAL A 59 -27.66 -0.78 1.00
N ALA A 60 -26.39 -0.57 1.38
CA ALA A 60 -25.30 -1.49 1.07
C ALA A 60 -25.51 -2.78 1.88
N LYS A 61 -26.03 -3.81 1.20
CA LYS A 61 -26.05 -5.17 1.74
C LYS A 61 -24.62 -5.63 2.00
N ASN A 62 -23.72 -5.37 1.06
CA ASN A 62 -22.32 -5.77 1.13
C ASN A 62 -21.38 -4.56 1.09
N ILE A 63 -20.25 -4.63 1.78
CA ILE A 63 -19.11 -3.72 1.62
C ILE A 63 -17.90 -4.53 1.18
N ILE A 64 -17.18 -4.05 0.16
CA ILE A 64 -15.83 -4.52 -0.15
C ILE A 64 -14.88 -3.33 -0.07
N PHE A 65 -13.95 -3.40 0.88
CA PHE A 65 -12.89 -2.42 1.09
C PHE A 65 -11.61 -2.98 0.48
N PHE A 66 -11.16 -2.39 -0.64
CA PHE A 66 -9.84 -2.65 -1.20
C PHE A 66 -8.82 -1.61 -0.67
N LEU A 67 -7.68 -2.10 -0.18
CA LEU A 67 -6.56 -1.28 0.27
C LEU A 67 -5.29 -1.63 -0.51
N GLY A 68 -4.70 -0.65 -1.19
CA GLY A 68 -3.31 -0.74 -1.66
C GLY A 68 -2.40 -0.09 -0.62
N ASP A 69 -1.72 -0.88 0.21
CA ASP A 69 -0.78 -0.35 1.22
C ASP A 69 0.31 0.46 0.50
N GLY A 70 0.53 1.70 0.94
CA GLY A 70 1.49 2.61 0.29
C GLY A 70 1.12 3.09 -1.14
N MET A 71 -0.08 2.81 -1.65
CA MET A 71 -0.47 3.06 -3.05
C MET A 71 -0.87 4.54 -3.31
N GLY A 72 0.12 5.43 -3.29
CA GLY A 72 -0.04 6.86 -3.57
C GLY A 72 -0.54 7.20 -4.98
N VAL A 73 -0.90 8.48 -5.22
CA VAL A 73 -1.40 8.96 -6.52
C VAL A 73 -0.35 8.79 -7.65
N SER A 74 0.94 8.92 -7.32
CA SER A 74 2.06 8.61 -8.22
C SER A 74 2.11 7.11 -8.55
N THR A 75 2.00 6.23 -7.55
CA THR A 75 1.91 4.77 -7.69
C THR A 75 0.74 4.35 -8.57
N VAL A 76 -0.45 4.90 -8.34
CA VAL A 76 -1.64 4.67 -9.20
C VAL A 76 -1.36 5.07 -10.64
N THR A 77 -0.73 6.23 -10.86
CA THR A 77 -0.47 6.75 -12.21
C THR A 77 0.59 5.93 -12.95
N ALA A 78 1.69 5.57 -12.28
CA ALA A 78 2.71 4.69 -12.83
C ALA A 78 2.14 3.29 -13.12
N GLY A 79 1.32 2.73 -12.22
CA GLY A 79 0.66 1.42 -12.38
C GLY A 79 -0.32 1.39 -13.56
N ARG A 80 -1.03 2.49 -13.82
CA ARG A 80 -1.89 2.66 -15.00
C ARG A 80 -1.09 2.56 -16.29
N VAL A 81 0.03 3.30 -16.38
CA VAL A 81 0.94 3.27 -17.54
C VAL A 81 1.53 1.87 -17.71
N TYR A 82 2.04 1.27 -16.63
CA TYR A 82 2.59 -0.09 -16.60
C TYR A 82 1.59 -1.13 -17.13
N LYS A 83 0.34 -1.11 -16.66
CA LYS A 83 -0.73 -2.00 -17.16
C LYS A 83 -0.93 -1.88 -18.67
N GLY A 84 -0.91 -0.68 -19.23
CA GLY A 84 -1.06 -0.46 -20.66
C GLY A 84 0.16 -0.94 -21.46
N GLN A 85 1.37 -0.74 -20.94
CA GLN A 85 2.63 -1.21 -21.53
C GLN A 85 2.74 -2.74 -21.51
N LYS A 86 2.31 -3.39 -20.43
CA LYS A 86 2.15 -4.85 -20.34
C LYS A 86 1.19 -5.40 -21.40
N ALA A 87 0.21 -4.61 -21.82
CA ALA A 87 -0.70 -4.90 -22.93
C ALA A 87 -0.18 -4.47 -24.32
N ARG A 88 1.11 -4.15 -24.46
CA ARG A 88 1.78 -3.67 -25.69
C ARG A 88 1.14 -2.40 -26.29
N ARG A 89 0.62 -1.52 -25.44
CA ARG A 89 0.17 -0.16 -25.78
C ARG A 89 1.14 0.86 -25.18
N SER A 90 1.01 2.14 -25.50
CA SER A 90 1.93 3.17 -24.97
C SER A 90 1.87 3.30 -23.44
N GLY A 91 0.69 3.07 -22.85
CA GLY A 91 0.47 3.05 -21.40
C GLY A 91 -0.54 4.08 -20.91
N GLU A 92 -0.45 5.31 -21.37
CA GLU A 92 -1.05 6.48 -20.72
C GLU A 92 -2.58 6.52 -20.77
N GLU A 93 -3.21 6.03 -21.83
CA GLU A 93 -4.68 5.90 -21.93
C GLU A 93 -5.21 4.53 -21.48
N SER A 94 -4.37 3.72 -20.84
CA SER A 94 -4.84 2.59 -20.06
C SER A 94 -5.72 3.08 -18.90
N VAL A 95 -6.64 2.24 -18.43
CA VAL A 95 -7.42 2.50 -17.23
C VAL A 95 -7.28 1.32 -16.27
N LEU A 96 -7.06 1.62 -14.99
CA LEU A 96 -7.25 0.68 -13.90
C LEU A 96 -8.76 0.52 -13.66
N ASN A 97 -9.20 -0.61 -13.12
CA ASN A 97 -10.60 -0.84 -12.79
C ASN A 97 -11.10 0.19 -11.77
N MET A 98 -10.25 0.63 -10.83
CA MET A 98 -10.58 1.72 -9.92
C MET A 98 -10.77 3.09 -10.61
N ASP A 99 -10.12 3.34 -11.76
CA ASP A 99 -10.33 4.58 -12.54
C ASP A 99 -11.76 4.65 -13.13
N THR A 100 -12.44 3.51 -13.26
CA THR A 100 -13.82 3.45 -13.76
C THR A 100 -14.86 3.81 -12.69
N PHE A 101 -14.45 3.94 -11.42
CA PHE A 101 -15.38 4.18 -10.32
C PHE A 101 -15.98 5.59 -10.43
N PRO A 102 -17.28 5.76 -10.19
CA PRO A 102 -17.98 7.01 -10.46
C PRO A 102 -17.57 8.17 -9.54
N TYR A 103 -17.12 7.91 -8.31
CA TYR A 103 -16.83 8.94 -7.31
C TYR A 103 -15.39 8.84 -6.81
N THR A 104 -14.78 9.99 -6.55
CA THR A 104 -13.39 10.10 -6.10
C THR A 104 -13.25 11.23 -5.10
N SER A 105 -12.50 10.99 -4.03
CA SER A 105 -12.08 12.00 -3.04
C SER A 105 -10.59 11.88 -2.71
N LEU A 106 -10.05 12.92 -2.08
CA LEU A 106 -8.74 12.91 -1.45
C LEU A 106 -8.86 12.69 0.06
N CYS A 107 -7.89 11.98 0.63
CA CYS A 107 -7.93 11.46 1.98
C CYS A 107 -6.64 11.79 2.73
N LYS A 108 -6.77 12.59 3.80
CA LYS A 108 -5.64 13.04 4.64
C LYS A 108 -5.19 11.92 5.58
N THR A 109 -3.91 11.55 5.49
CA THR A 109 -3.37 10.29 6.04
C THR A 109 -2.67 10.43 7.40
N TYR A 110 -2.23 11.64 7.79
CA TYR A 110 -1.53 11.91 9.05
C TYR A 110 -2.15 11.23 10.29
N CYS A 111 -1.33 10.84 11.27
CA CYS A 111 -1.78 10.28 12.53
C CYS A 111 -1.65 11.29 13.69
N VAL A 112 -1.99 10.93 14.92
CA VAL A 112 -2.06 11.90 16.03
C VAL A 112 -0.70 12.49 16.40
N ASP A 113 0.38 11.73 16.23
CA ASP A 113 1.73 12.13 16.63
C ASP A 113 2.74 12.22 15.46
N ARG A 114 2.33 12.02 14.20
CA ARG A 114 3.18 12.16 13.01
C ARG A 114 2.43 12.73 11.81
N GLN A 115 3.11 13.57 11.03
CA GLN A 115 2.63 14.08 9.74
C GLN A 115 2.51 12.94 8.72
N THR A 116 3.54 12.09 8.61
CA THR A 116 3.51 10.85 7.85
C THR A 116 3.18 9.69 8.77
N THR A 117 2.04 9.04 8.55
CA THR A 117 1.57 7.88 9.33
C THR A 117 2.36 6.60 9.00
N ASP A 118 2.25 5.60 9.86
CA ASP A 118 2.48 4.20 9.49
C ASP A 118 1.16 3.47 9.24
N SER A 119 1.23 2.28 8.64
CA SER A 119 0.08 1.41 8.36
C SER A 119 -0.78 1.03 9.58
N ALA A 120 -0.27 1.06 10.83
CA ALA A 120 -1.09 0.73 12.01
C ALA A 120 -2.01 1.88 12.43
N ALA A 121 -1.46 3.10 12.50
CA ALA A 121 -2.24 4.26 12.89
C ALA A 121 -3.23 4.71 11.80
N SER A 122 -2.87 4.50 10.52
CA SER A 122 -3.79 4.68 9.39
C SER A 122 -4.91 3.63 9.41
N ALA A 123 -4.61 2.36 9.67
CA ALA A 123 -5.62 1.29 9.73
C ALA A 123 -6.62 1.47 10.87
N THR A 124 -6.16 1.93 12.03
CA THR A 124 -7.08 2.35 13.11
C THR A 124 -8.02 3.48 12.64
N ALA A 125 -7.55 4.40 11.79
CA ALA A 125 -8.37 5.46 11.24
C ALA A 125 -9.38 4.97 10.18
N TYR A 126 -8.94 4.23 9.15
CA TYR A 126 -9.82 3.81 8.06
C TYR A 126 -10.68 2.58 8.39
N LEU A 127 -10.43 1.85 9.49
CA LEU A 127 -11.26 0.73 9.96
C LEU A 127 -12.08 1.05 11.22
N CYS A 128 -11.54 1.80 12.20
CA CYS A 128 -12.23 2.12 13.46
C CYS A 128 -12.75 3.56 13.54
N GLY A 129 -12.38 4.43 12.60
CA GLY A 129 -12.95 5.78 12.48
C GLY A 129 -12.40 6.79 13.50
N ILE A 130 -11.22 6.51 14.09
CA ILE A 130 -10.47 7.46 14.92
C ILE A 130 -8.97 7.42 14.59
N LYS A 131 -8.26 8.55 14.71
CA LYS A 131 -6.79 8.53 14.62
C LYS A 131 -6.18 8.08 15.95
N THR A 132 -5.02 7.43 15.86
CA THR A 132 -4.20 7.04 17.01
C THR A 132 -2.74 7.42 16.81
N ASN A 133 -1.86 7.00 17.73
CA ASN A 133 -0.41 7.21 17.65
C ASN A 133 0.24 6.18 16.71
N MET A 134 1.35 6.55 16.07
CA MET A 134 2.14 5.68 15.20
C MET A 134 2.43 4.32 15.85
N GLY A 135 2.20 3.23 15.11
CA GLY A 135 2.39 1.85 15.53
C GLY A 135 1.30 1.26 16.41
N ALA A 136 0.26 2.01 16.83
CA ALA A 136 -0.85 1.48 17.61
C ALA A 136 -1.99 0.94 16.73
N LEU A 137 -2.65 -0.13 17.19
CA LEU A 137 -3.73 -0.84 16.49
C LEU A 137 -5.01 -0.81 17.33
N GLY A 138 -6.12 -0.36 16.76
CA GLY A 138 -7.46 -0.49 17.35
C GLY A 138 -7.64 0.21 18.71
N VAL A 139 -6.76 1.14 19.09
CA VAL A 139 -6.79 1.82 20.40
C VAL A 139 -6.69 3.33 20.26
N THR A 140 -7.23 4.07 21.22
CA THR A 140 -7.16 5.55 21.24
C THR A 140 -5.74 6.08 21.47
N ALA A 141 -5.48 7.32 21.05
CA ALA A 141 -4.19 8.00 21.24
C ALA A 141 -3.78 8.27 22.72
N LYS A 142 -4.62 7.87 23.69
CA LYS A 142 -4.24 7.80 25.11
C LYS A 142 -3.21 6.70 25.34
N VAL A 143 -3.30 5.57 24.62
CA VAL A 143 -2.31 4.49 24.65
C VAL A 143 -1.02 5.01 24.03
N LYS A 144 0.02 5.13 24.85
CA LYS A 144 1.34 5.54 24.38
C LYS A 144 2.09 4.36 23.74
N PRO A 145 2.96 4.61 22.75
CA PRO A 145 3.73 3.54 22.10
C PRO A 145 4.40 2.62 23.12
N ALA A 146 4.31 1.32 22.87
CA ALA A 146 4.82 0.24 23.74
C ALA A 146 4.22 0.15 25.17
N ASN A 147 3.24 0.98 25.56
CA ASN A 147 2.50 0.79 26.81
C ASN A 147 1.44 -0.31 26.65
N CYS A 148 1.90 -1.56 26.77
CA CYS A 148 1.14 -2.76 26.51
C CYS A 148 -0.08 -2.92 27.43
N GLU A 149 0.04 -2.59 28.72
CA GLU A 149 -1.09 -2.61 29.67
C GLU A 149 -2.15 -1.55 29.35
N ALA A 150 -1.78 -0.36 28.87
CA ALA A 150 -2.80 0.64 28.50
C ALA A 150 -3.70 0.19 27.34
N ALA A 151 -3.29 -0.81 26.55
CA ALA A 151 -4.11 -1.41 25.50
C ALA A 151 -5.10 -2.48 26.01
N THR A 152 -4.94 -3.00 27.23
CA THR A 152 -5.89 -3.98 27.83
C THR A 152 -7.10 -3.30 28.48
N ASP A 153 -7.01 -2.00 28.79
CA ASP A 153 -8.12 -1.17 29.24
C ASP A 153 -9.16 -0.98 28.11
N GLU A 154 -10.33 -1.60 28.26
CA GLU A 154 -11.47 -1.49 27.34
C GLU A 154 -11.84 -0.04 27.00
N SER A 155 -11.62 0.93 27.91
CA SER A 155 -11.91 2.35 27.65
C SER A 155 -10.94 3.03 26.67
N ASN A 156 -9.85 2.35 26.33
CA ASN A 156 -8.92 2.73 25.28
C ASN A 156 -9.11 1.92 23.98
N GLN A 157 -9.91 0.85 23.98
CA GLN A 157 -10.16 0.00 22.81
C GLN A 157 -11.25 0.61 21.93
N VAL A 158 -11.15 0.43 20.60
CA VAL A 158 -12.15 0.96 19.65
C VAL A 158 -12.51 -0.09 18.60
N ASP A 159 -13.80 -0.43 18.58
CA ASP A 159 -14.41 -1.32 17.59
C ASP A 159 -14.14 -0.88 16.15
N SER A 160 -13.77 -1.84 15.31
CA SER A 160 -13.67 -1.66 13.86
C SER A 160 -15.04 -1.79 13.17
N ILE A 161 -15.10 -1.40 11.90
CA ILE A 161 -16.24 -1.67 11.02
C ILE A 161 -16.59 -3.17 10.93
N MET A 162 -15.64 -4.07 11.16
CA MET A 162 -15.91 -5.51 11.23
C MET A 162 -16.69 -5.88 12.50
N ALA A 163 -16.35 -5.29 13.65
CA ALA A 163 -17.11 -5.47 14.88
C ALA A 163 -18.54 -4.91 14.72
N TRP A 164 -18.67 -3.73 14.10
CA TRP A 164 -19.97 -3.13 13.79
C TRP A 164 -20.81 -4.02 12.84
N ALA A 165 -20.19 -4.60 11.83
CA ALA A 165 -20.85 -5.50 10.88
C ALA A 165 -21.32 -6.81 11.55
N GLN A 166 -20.47 -7.44 12.36
CA GLN A 166 -20.81 -8.66 13.10
C GLN A 166 -21.93 -8.44 14.12
N LYS A 167 -22.00 -7.24 14.72
CA LYS A 167 -23.07 -6.86 15.66
C LYS A 167 -24.44 -6.86 14.98
N GLU A 168 -24.52 -6.37 13.76
CA GLU A 168 -25.73 -6.39 12.92
C GLU A 168 -25.87 -7.69 12.09
N GLY A 169 -25.19 -8.77 12.50
CA GLY A 169 -25.32 -10.11 11.93
C GLY A 169 -24.73 -10.30 10.53
N LYS A 170 -24.00 -9.32 9.99
CA LYS A 170 -23.27 -9.47 8.72
C LYS A 170 -22.07 -10.39 8.87
N TRP A 171 -21.76 -11.15 7.82
CA TRP A 171 -20.52 -11.93 7.78
C TRP A 171 -19.31 -11.03 7.51
N THR A 172 -18.13 -11.44 7.94
CA THR A 172 -16.91 -10.63 7.85
C THR A 172 -15.72 -11.48 7.44
N GLY A 173 -14.78 -10.90 6.72
CA GLY A 173 -13.54 -11.56 6.35
C GLY A 173 -12.43 -10.61 5.92
N ILE A 174 -11.21 -11.12 5.98
CA ILE A 174 -9.98 -10.42 5.61
C ILE A 174 -9.20 -11.23 4.58
N VAL A 175 -8.62 -10.55 3.59
CA VAL A 175 -7.74 -11.10 2.56
C VAL A 175 -6.55 -10.16 2.41
N THR A 176 -5.32 -10.68 2.47
CA THR A 176 -4.11 -9.86 2.32
C THR A 176 -2.98 -10.65 1.65
N THR A 177 -2.09 -9.94 0.95
CA THR A 177 -0.79 -10.48 0.51
C THR A 177 0.33 -10.37 1.56
N ASP A 178 0.13 -9.65 2.67
CA ASP A 178 1.01 -9.72 3.84
C ASP A 178 0.54 -10.87 4.77
N GLN A 179 1.09 -10.90 5.97
CA GLN A 179 0.69 -11.72 7.09
C GLN A 179 -0.66 -11.25 7.63
N VAL A 180 -1.55 -12.18 8.00
CA VAL A 180 -2.87 -11.81 8.58
C VAL A 180 -2.78 -11.11 9.96
N VAL A 181 -1.58 -11.11 10.55
CA VAL A 181 -1.19 -10.36 11.77
C VAL A 181 -0.52 -9.01 11.47
N GLY A 182 -0.28 -8.69 10.19
CA GLY A 182 0.22 -7.39 9.74
C GLY A 182 -0.72 -6.25 10.13
N ALA A 183 -0.22 -5.02 10.15
CA ALA A 183 -0.91 -3.89 10.78
C ALA A 183 -2.29 -3.58 10.18
N SER A 184 -2.37 -3.52 8.86
CA SER A 184 -3.57 -3.20 8.10
C SER A 184 -4.73 -4.18 8.36
N PRO A 185 -4.55 -5.53 8.28
CA PRO A 185 -5.59 -6.47 8.70
C PRO A 185 -5.74 -6.53 10.22
N ALA A 186 -4.68 -6.34 11.01
CA ALA A 186 -4.75 -6.41 12.47
C ALA A 186 -5.64 -5.34 13.09
N ALA A 187 -5.64 -4.10 12.60
CA ALA A 187 -6.56 -3.07 13.10
C ALA A 187 -8.05 -3.40 12.82
N ALA A 188 -8.35 -4.38 11.96
CA ALA A 188 -9.71 -4.87 11.79
C ALA A 188 -10.21 -5.68 13.00
N TYR A 189 -9.32 -6.19 13.87
CA TYR A 189 -9.69 -7.11 14.96
C TYR A 189 -8.89 -7.02 16.27
N ALA A 190 -7.76 -6.34 16.30
CA ALA A 190 -6.82 -6.34 17.41
C ALA A 190 -6.69 -4.96 18.06
N HIS A 191 -6.51 -4.99 19.38
CA HIS A 191 -6.21 -3.83 20.22
C HIS A 191 -4.79 -3.99 20.78
N ALA A 192 -3.85 -3.17 20.33
CA ALA A 192 -2.44 -3.27 20.72
C ALA A 192 -1.73 -1.92 20.72
N SER A 193 -0.83 -1.71 21.69
CA SER A 193 0.05 -0.53 21.77
C SER A 193 1.25 -0.59 20.81
N SER A 194 1.37 -1.67 20.03
CA SER A 194 2.44 -1.90 19.06
C SER A 194 2.02 -2.94 18.01
N ARG A 195 2.16 -2.58 16.73
CA ARG A 195 2.00 -3.48 15.59
C ARG A 195 2.99 -4.64 15.56
N SER A 196 4.07 -4.59 16.35
CA SER A 196 5.09 -5.64 16.38
C SER A 196 4.73 -6.83 17.29
N PHE A 197 3.65 -6.76 18.07
CA PHE A 197 3.22 -7.83 18.97
C PHE A 197 2.49 -8.96 18.23
N TYR A 198 3.10 -9.48 17.16
CA TYR A 198 2.48 -10.46 16.26
C TYR A 198 2.15 -11.79 16.94
N SER A 199 3.08 -12.30 17.75
CA SER A 199 3.01 -13.63 18.39
C SER A 199 3.59 -13.68 19.81
N GLU A 200 3.99 -12.53 20.34
CA GLU A 200 4.49 -12.34 21.70
C GLU A 200 4.22 -10.89 22.13
N VAL A 201 4.21 -10.66 23.44
CA VAL A 201 4.12 -9.35 24.10
C VAL A 201 5.30 -9.19 25.07
N PRO A 202 5.66 -7.96 25.50
CA PRO A 202 6.72 -7.76 26.48
C PRO A 202 6.44 -8.51 27.80
N GLU A 203 7.51 -8.98 28.44
CA GLU A 203 7.41 -9.67 29.74
C GLU A 203 6.66 -8.81 30.77
N GLY A 204 5.75 -9.44 31.51
CA GLY A 204 4.90 -8.77 32.48
C GLY A 204 3.65 -8.09 31.91
N CYS A 205 3.44 -8.10 30.58
CA CYS A 205 2.18 -7.63 30.00
C CYS A 205 1.09 -8.71 29.99
N SER A 206 -0.12 -8.33 30.39
CA SER A 206 -1.33 -9.17 30.42
C SER A 206 -2.08 -9.26 29.07
N ALA A 207 -1.66 -8.49 28.07
CA ALA A 207 -2.30 -8.45 26.75
C ALA A 207 -2.11 -9.75 25.96
N MET A 208 -3.11 -10.10 25.14
CA MET A 208 -2.96 -11.10 24.09
C MET A 208 -2.14 -10.53 22.91
N ASP A 209 -1.22 -11.30 22.36
CA ASP A 209 -0.59 -10.98 21.06
C ASP A 209 -1.62 -11.00 19.91
N ILE A 210 -1.28 -10.37 18.79
CA ILE A 210 -2.19 -10.17 17.65
C ILE A 210 -2.70 -11.52 17.11
N ALA A 211 -1.85 -12.55 16.98
CA ALA A 211 -2.29 -13.88 16.56
C ALA A 211 -3.30 -14.50 17.55
N GLN A 212 -3.08 -14.36 18.87
CA GLN A 212 -4.08 -14.76 19.86
C GLN A 212 -5.39 -13.96 19.71
N GLN A 213 -5.33 -12.64 19.48
CA GLN A 213 -6.52 -11.80 19.31
C GLN A 213 -7.33 -12.21 18.05
N LEU A 214 -6.69 -12.64 16.97
CA LEU A 214 -7.37 -13.16 15.78
C LEU A 214 -8.16 -14.45 16.07
N ILE A 215 -7.55 -15.39 16.80
CA ILE A 215 -8.13 -16.72 17.06
C ILE A 215 -9.12 -16.72 18.23
N HIS A 216 -8.87 -15.90 19.25
CA HIS A 216 -9.62 -15.91 20.51
C HIS A 216 -10.51 -14.70 20.72
N GLY A 217 -10.04 -13.52 20.34
CA GLY A 217 -10.74 -12.24 20.49
C GLY A 217 -11.87 -12.01 19.50
N LYS A 218 -12.66 -10.97 19.74
CA LYS A 218 -13.67 -10.45 18.80
C LYS A 218 -13.17 -9.10 18.26
N PRO A 219 -13.45 -8.75 16.99
CA PRO A 219 -14.22 -9.52 16.00
C PRO A 219 -13.48 -10.70 15.35
N GLY A 220 -12.16 -10.84 15.53
CA GLY A 220 -11.32 -11.79 14.79
C GLY A 220 -11.84 -13.24 14.75
N SER A 221 -12.20 -13.81 15.90
CA SER A 221 -12.62 -15.22 15.99
C SER A 221 -14.02 -15.52 15.41
N LYS A 222 -14.65 -14.53 14.79
CA LYS A 222 -15.93 -14.65 14.08
C LYS A 222 -15.80 -14.37 12.58
N PHE A 223 -14.60 -14.05 12.09
CA PHE A 223 -14.34 -13.95 10.65
C PHE A 223 -14.61 -15.29 9.98
N LYS A 224 -15.44 -15.24 8.94
CA LYS A 224 -15.84 -16.39 8.13
C LYS A 224 -14.74 -16.78 7.14
N VAL A 225 -13.91 -15.82 6.76
CA VAL A 225 -12.77 -15.98 5.86
C VAL A 225 -11.58 -15.18 6.38
N ILE A 226 -10.44 -15.84 6.52
CA ILE A 226 -9.15 -15.21 6.81
C ILE A 226 -8.15 -15.77 5.79
N PHE A 227 -7.66 -14.94 4.87
CA PHE A 227 -6.69 -15.36 3.84
C PHE A 227 -5.44 -14.48 3.83
N GLY A 228 -4.27 -15.12 3.78
CA GLY A 228 -3.00 -14.43 3.55
C GLY A 228 -1.78 -15.26 3.98
N GLY A 229 -0.74 -14.57 4.46
CA GLY A 229 0.47 -15.15 5.00
C GLY A 229 0.52 -15.22 6.54
N GLY A 230 1.72 -15.43 7.08
CA GLY A 230 2.02 -15.30 8.51
C GLY A 230 1.90 -16.58 9.35
N ARG A 231 1.86 -17.76 8.70
CA ARG A 231 1.71 -19.07 9.37
C ARG A 231 2.65 -19.28 10.56
N LYS A 232 3.87 -18.74 10.53
CA LYS A 232 4.85 -18.88 11.62
C LYS A 232 4.35 -18.35 12.97
N HIS A 233 3.49 -17.31 12.97
CA HIS A 233 3.02 -16.63 14.20
C HIS A 233 1.96 -17.42 14.97
N PHE A 234 1.40 -18.47 14.35
CA PHE A 234 0.40 -19.36 14.94
C PHE A 234 1.00 -20.68 15.43
N LEU A 235 2.28 -20.93 15.15
CA LEU A 235 2.96 -22.20 15.40
C LEU A 235 4.13 -22.03 16.40
N PRO A 236 4.38 -23.05 17.25
CA PRO A 236 5.46 -23.01 18.23
C PRO A 236 6.84 -23.24 17.62
N VAL A 237 7.89 -22.81 18.33
CA VAL A 237 9.29 -22.98 17.91
C VAL A 237 9.72 -24.46 17.87
N ASN A 238 9.27 -25.27 18.83
CA ASN A 238 9.89 -26.57 19.15
C ASN A 238 8.98 -27.81 18.94
N THR A 239 7.78 -27.68 18.39
CA THR A 239 6.79 -28.78 18.40
C THR A 239 6.65 -29.46 17.04
N ARG A 240 6.76 -30.80 17.02
CA ARG A 240 6.03 -31.67 16.08
C ARG A 240 4.90 -32.30 16.90
N PRO A 241 3.61 -32.11 16.57
CA PRO A 241 2.54 -32.70 17.37
C PRO A 241 2.58 -34.22 17.26
N THR A 242 2.33 -34.90 18.39
CA THR A 242 2.43 -36.36 18.51
C THR A 242 1.14 -37.10 18.13
N ASN A 243 0.01 -36.39 18.10
CA ASN A 243 -1.31 -36.94 17.80
C ASN A 243 -1.99 -36.10 16.70
N GLU A 244 -1.87 -36.50 15.44
CA GLU A 244 -2.55 -35.82 14.33
C GLU A 244 -4.07 -36.05 14.39
N ARG A 245 -4.84 -35.05 14.84
CA ARG A 245 -6.26 -34.96 14.45
C ARG A 245 -6.33 -34.49 12.99
N ARG A 246 -6.22 -35.44 12.09
CA ARG A 246 -6.26 -35.23 10.64
C ARG A 246 -7.64 -34.76 10.20
N VAL A 247 -7.69 -33.61 9.51
CA VAL A 247 -8.48 -33.55 8.29
C VAL A 247 -7.66 -34.32 7.24
N ASN A 248 -8.26 -35.31 6.58
CA ASN A 248 -7.53 -36.16 5.64
C ASN A 248 -7.14 -35.38 4.38
N ILE A 249 -5.89 -34.89 4.33
CA ILE A 249 -4.98 -34.83 3.17
C ILE A 249 -3.60 -34.36 3.69
N ASP A 250 -2.56 -35.11 3.31
CA ASP A 250 -1.11 -34.93 3.47
C ASP A 250 -0.59 -33.67 4.22
N ASN A 251 -0.22 -33.88 5.50
CA ASN A 251 0.32 -32.86 6.41
C ASN A 251 1.84 -32.67 6.23
N PRO A 252 2.35 -31.41 6.21
CA PRO A 252 3.06 -30.95 7.41
C PRO A 252 2.85 -29.45 7.73
N ALA A 253 1.71 -28.85 7.36
CA ALA A 253 1.48 -27.40 7.54
C ALA A 253 1.05 -26.99 8.95
N ILE A 254 0.23 -27.81 9.64
CA ILE A 254 -0.11 -27.60 11.06
C ILE A 254 1.06 -28.04 11.96
N ASN A 255 1.92 -28.94 11.46
CA ASN A 255 3.10 -29.47 12.15
C ASN A 255 4.38 -28.67 11.81
N GLY A 256 4.24 -27.48 11.22
CA GLY A 256 5.36 -26.65 10.80
C GLY A 256 6.09 -25.99 11.98
N ARG A 257 7.34 -25.57 11.76
CA ARG A 257 8.06 -24.71 12.72
C ARG A 257 7.53 -23.29 12.62
N GLY A 258 7.17 -22.70 13.76
CA GLY A 258 6.84 -21.29 13.88
C GLY A 258 7.80 -20.53 14.78
N VAL A 259 7.29 -19.43 15.34
CA VAL A 259 8.05 -18.49 16.19
C VAL A 259 7.45 -18.32 17.58
N ARG A 260 6.34 -18.99 17.92
CA ARG A 260 5.75 -18.86 19.27
C ARG A 260 6.61 -19.53 20.34
N THR A 261 7.01 -18.75 21.33
CA THR A 261 7.84 -19.16 22.46
C THR A 261 7.03 -19.77 23.62
N ASP A 262 5.71 -19.56 23.63
CA ASP A 262 4.75 -20.09 24.61
C ASP A 262 4.36 -21.58 24.40
N GLY A 263 4.89 -22.22 23.36
CA GLY A 263 4.62 -23.63 23.04
C GLY A 263 3.24 -23.92 22.43
N ARG A 264 2.41 -22.91 22.18
CA ARG A 264 1.03 -23.09 21.71
C ARG A 264 0.92 -23.25 20.20
N ASN A 265 -0.01 -24.09 19.75
CA ASN A 265 -0.43 -24.20 18.35
C ASN A 265 -1.81 -23.56 18.19
N LEU A 266 -1.83 -22.29 17.77
CA LEU A 266 -3.07 -21.54 17.63
C LEU A 266 -3.96 -22.05 16.48
N LEU A 267 -3.42 -22.79 15.51
CA LEU A 267 -4.21 -23.41 14.44
C LEU A 267 -5.03 -24.59 14.99
N GLU A 268 -4.41 -25.44 15.81
CA GLU A 268 -5.12 -26.50 16.53
C GLU A 268 -6.15 -25.92 17.51
N GLU A 269 -5.80 -24.87 18.26
CA GLU A 269 -6.74 -24.20 19.17
C GLU A 269 -7.95 -23.62 18.43
N TRP A 270 -7.77 -23.05 17.23
CA TRP A 270 -8.84 -22.52 16.39
C TRP A 270 -9.78 -23.64 15.90
N LEU A 271 -9.23 -24.72 15.35
CA LEU A 271 -10.02 -25.88 14.90
C LEU A 271 -10.81 -26.51 16.05
N GLN A 272 -10.15 -26.76 17.19
CA GLN A 272 -10.80 -27.29 18.40
C GLN A 272 -11.87 -26.36 18.97
N LYS A 273 -11.68 -25.03 18.86
CA LYS A 273 -12.67 -24.04 19.30
C LYS A 273 -13.93 -24.10 18.42
N HIS A 274 -13.79 -24.25 17.11
CA HIS A 274 -14.95 -24.41 16.22
C HIS A 274 -15.65 -25.76 16.42
N GLU A 275 -14.90 -26.86 16.57
CA GLU A 275 -15.43 -28.19 16.93
C GLU A 275 -16.27 -28.12 18.22
N LYS A 276 -15.75 -27.51 19.29
CA LYS A 276 -16.45 -27.32 20.58
C LYS A 276 -17.69 -26.42 20.49
N LEU A 277 -17.79 -25.58 19.46
CA LEU A 277 -18.94 -24.71 19.20
C LEU A 277 -19.95 -25.33 18.22
N ASN A 278 -19.77 -26.59 17.82
CA ASN A 278 -20.53 -27.27 16.77
C ASN A 278 -20.54 -26.49 15.44
N HIS A 279 -19.45 -25.77 15.15
CA HIS A 279 -19.20 -25.13 13.87
C HIS A 279 -18.34 -26.04 13.00
N THR A 280 -18.52 -25.98 11.68
CA THR A 280 -17.57 -26.56 10.74
C THR A 280 -16.44 -25.56 10.44
N ALA A 281 -15.17 -26.01 10.42
CA ALA A 281 -14.03 -25.12 10.17
C ALA A 281 -12.91 -25.82 9.41
N ALA A 282 -12.33 -25.15 8.42
CA ALA A 282 -11.22 -25.67 7.60
C ALA A 282 -9.99 -24.75 7.64
N TYR A 283 -8.82 -25.39 7.72
CA TYR A 283 -7.52 -24.73 7.61
C TYR A 283 -6.90 -25.04 6.25
N LEU A 284 -6.54 -24.00 5.50
CA LEU A 284 -5.95 -24.11 4.16
C LEU A 284 -4.51 -23.53 4.17
N TRP A 285 -3.62 -24.09 3.37
CA TRP A 285 -2.21 -23.63 3.32
C TRP A 285 -1.57 -23.70 1.93
N SER A 286 -2.34 -24.04 0.90
CA SER A 286 -1.89 -24.08 -0.49
C SER A 286 -2.99 -23.66 -1.46
N LEU A 287 -2.60 -23.31 -2.68
CA LEU A 287 -3.47 -23.02 -3.81
C LEU A 287 -4.41 -24.20 -4.13
N ASN A 288 -3.94 -25.44 -3.97
CA ASN A 288 -4.80 -26.62 -4.17
C ASN A 288 -5.99 -26.62 -3.19
N HIS A 289 -5.75 -26.37 -1.91
CA HIS A 289 -6.82 -26.25 -0.91
C HIS A 289 -7.79 -25.10 -1.21
N LEU A 290 -7.31 -23.98 -1.76
CA LEU A 290 -8.18 -22.88 -2.18
C LEU A 290 -9.04 -23.26 -3.40
N ARG A 291 -8.52 -24.05 -4.34
CA ARG A 291 -9.26 -24.57 -5.49
C ARG A 291 -10.34 -25.55 -5.07
N MET A 292 -10.05 -26.49 -4.19
CA MET A 292 -11.02 -27.42 -3.61
C MET A 292 -12.20 -26.68 -2.92
N LEU A 293 -11.91 -25.61 -2.18
CA LEU A 293 -12.95 -24.72 -1.61
C LEU A 293 -13.79 -24.01 -2.71
N HIS A 294 -13.17 -23.61 -3.82
CA HIS A 294 -13.87 -22.96 -4.93
C HIS A 294 -14.73 -23.93 -5.75
N GLU A 295 -14.25 -25.16 -5.93
CA GLU A 295 -14.91 -26.25 -6.67
C GLU A 295 -16.04 -26.90 -5.86
N GLY A 296 -16.08 -26.68 -4.54
CA GLY A 296 -17.16 -27.11 -3.65
C GLY A 296 -16.89 -28.42 -2.91
N ASP A 297 -15.66 -28.95 -2.98
CA ASP A 297 -15.23 -30.17 -2.28
C ASP A 297 -15.36 -30.05 -0.75
N TYR A 298 -15.25 -28.82 -0.24
CA TYR A 298 -15.40 -28.47 1.17
C TYR A 298 -16.25 -27.19 1.32
N ASN A 299 -17.06 -27.10 2.38
CA ASN A 299 -18.02 -25.99 2.59
C ASN A 299 -18.13 -25.54 4.06
N GLU A 300 -17.03 -25.61 4.80
CA GLU A 300 -17.02 -25.28 6.23
C GLU A 300 -17.43 -23.84 6.50
N ASP A 301 -18.09 -23.61 7.64
CA ASP A 301 -18.62 -22.32 8.06
C ASP A 301 -17.53 -21.26 8.24
N TYR A 302 -16.31 -21.65 8.59
CA TYR A 302 -15.18 -20.76 8.87
C TYR A 302 -13.92 -21.28 8.17
N ILE A 303 -13.24 -20.42 7.42
CA ILE A 303 -12.04 -20.78 6.66
C ILE A 303 -10.85 -19.92 7.10
N LEU A 304 -9.75 -20.57 7.46
CA LEU A 304 -8.46 -19.94 7.76
C LEU A 304 -7.39 -20.42 6.76
N GLY A 305 -7.04 -19.59 5.79
CA GLY A 305 -6.02 -19.87 4.77
C GLY A 305 -4.71 -19.13 5.02
N LEU A 306 -3.67 -19.83 5.47
CA LEU A 306 -2.33 -19.27 5.70
C LEU A 306 -1.31 -19.89 4.73
N PHE A 307 -1.21 -19.28 3.55
CA PHE A 307 -0.51 -19.80 2.38
C PHE A 307 1.00 -19.60 2.43
N ALA A 308 1.49 -18.66 3.25
CA ALA A 308 2.91 -18.33 3.41
C ALA A 308 3.35 -18.37 4.89
N SER A 309 4.64 -18.62 5.11
CA SER A 309 5.26 -18.57 6.45
C SER A 309 5.27 -17.15 7.01
N GLU A 310 5.64 -16.20 6.15
CA GLU A 310 5.60 -14.75 6.36
C GLU A 310 4.62 -14.14 5.36
N ALA A 311 4.89 -12.95 4.80
CA ALA A 311 4.14 -12.39 3.67
C ALA A 311 4.17 -13.33 2.44
N MET A 312 3.26 -13.10 1.50
CA MET A 312 3.22 -13.82 0.24
C MET A 312 4.35 -13.35 -0.70
N VAL A 313 4.80 -14.24 -1.58
CA VAL A 313 5.87 -13.99 -2.55
C VAL A 313 5.41 -12.96 -3.59
N TYR A 314 6.31 -12.07 -4.02
CA TYR A 314 6.00 -11.10 -5.06
C TYR A 314 5.59 -11.79 -6.38
N SER A 315 4.63 -11.20 -7.04
CA SER A 315 4.15 -11.60 -8.36
C SER A 315 5.26 -11.45 -9.42
N MET A 316 6.14 -10.46 -9.26
CA MET A 316 7.31 -10.29 -10.13
C MET A 316 8.31 -11.46 -10.01
N ASP A 317 8.61 -11.95 -8.80
CA ASP A 317 9.52 -13.10 -8.61
C ASP A 317 9.01 -14.35 -9.33
N LYS A 318 7.69 -14.58 -9.30
CA LYS A 318 7.04 -15.67 -10.05
C LYS A 318 7.22 -15.51 -11.56
N ILE A 319 7.10 -14.28 -12.08
CA ILE A 319 7.28 -13.96 -13.50
C ILE A 319 8.74 -14.17 -13.92
N LEU A 320 9.71 -13.67 -13.14
CA LEU A 320 11.13 -13.76 -13.46
C LEU A 320 11.64 -15.20 -13.40
N ALA A 321 11.26 -15.97 -12.38
CA ALA A 321 11.59 -17.39 -12.31
C ALA A 321 11.01 -18.15 -13.53
N GLN A 322 9.76 -17.87 -13.90
CA GLN A 322 9.12 -18.47 -15.06
C GLN A 322 9.80 -18.09 -16.40
N SER A 323 10.28 -16.84 -16.56
CA SER A 323 11.01 -16.44 -17.77
C SER A 323 12.42 -17.03 -17.86
N ASN A 324 13.07 -17.26 -16.71
CA ASN A 324 14.41 -17.82 -16.64
C ASN A 324 14.45 -19.36 -16.70
N GLY A 325 13.29 -20.02 -16.55
CA GLY A 325 13.20 -21.49 -16.42
C GLY A 325 13.61 -22.01 -15.05
N GLU A 326 13.54 -21.18 -14.02
CA GLU A 326 13.87 -21.48 -12.62
C GLU A 326 12.65 -22.04 -11.85
N GLU A 327 12.87 -22.58 -10.64
CA GLU A 327 11.75 -22.99 -9.79
C GLU A 327 10.93 -21.77 -9.33
N ILE A 328 9.63 -21.76 -9.65
CA ILE A 328 8.73 -20.66 -9.32
C ILE A 328 8.56 -20.53 -7.80
N PRO A 329 9.01 -19.42 -7.18
CA PRO A 329 8.92 -19.24 -5.74
C PRO A 329 7.45 -19.06 -5.33
N GLY A 330 7.02 -19.81 -4.30
CA GLY A 330 5.62 -19.77 -3.86
C GLY A 330 4.63 -20.22 -4.94
N LYS A 331 4.99 -21.19 -5.79
CA LYS A 331 4.08 -21.83 -6.78
C LYS A 331 2.77 -22.33 -6.17
N ASP A 332 2.80 -22.77 -4.91
CA ASP A 332 1.65 -23.25 -4.15
C ASP A 332 0.89 -22.12 -3.41
N GLN A 333 1.23 -20.85 -3.65
CA GLN A 333 0.53 -19.69 -3.07
C GLN A 333 -0.48 -19.11 -4.08
N PRO A 334 -1.76 -18.95 -3.70
CA PRO A 334 -2.76 -18.33 -4.55
C PRO A 334 -2.45 -16.85 -4.81
N THR A 335 -3.04 -16.31 -5.87
CA THR A 335 -3.05 -14.88 -6.17
C THR A 335 -4.06 -14.13 -5.30
N LEU A 336 -3.89 -12.81 -5.18
CA LEU A 336 -4.88 -11.95 -4.51
C LEU A 336 -6.26 -12.03 -5.20
N GLU A 337 -6.28 -12.22 -6.52
CA GLU A 337 -7.49 -12.44 -7.31
C GLU A 337 -8.23 -13.73 -6.90
N GLU A 338 -7.51 -14.86 -6.83
CA GLU A 338 -8.08 -16.16 -6.42
C GLU A 338 -8.59 -16.12 -4.97
N MET A 339 -7.83 -15.53 -4.04
CA MET A 339 -8.27 -15.37 -2.64
C MET A 339 -9.50 -14.47 -2.54
N THR A 340 -9.58 -13.39 -3.32
CA THR A 340 -10.74 -12.49 -3.36
C THR A 340 -11.99 -13.21 -3.88
N LYS A 341 -11.85 -13.99 -4.96
CA LYS A 341 -12.93 -14.82 -5.52
C LYS A 341 -13.46 -15.82 -4.49
N ALA A 342 -12.57 -16.58 -3.85
CA ALA A 342 -12.94 -17.54 -2.81
C ALA A 342 -13.62 -16.85 -1.60
N ALA A 343 -13.13 -15.69 -1.18
CA ALA A 343 -13.72 -14.92 -0.08
C ALA A 343 -15.14 -14.46 -0.40
N ILE A 344 -15.38 -13.91 -1.60
CA ILE A 344 -16.72 -13.48 -2.04
C ILE A 344 -17.67 -14.67 -2.19
N ASN A 345 -17.19 -15.81 -2.72
CA ASN A 345 -17.99 -17.04 -2.83
C ASN A 345 -18.50 -17.53 -1.47
N LYS A 346 -17.68 -17.47 -0.40
CA LYS A 346 -18.15 -17.84 0.94
C LYS A 346 -19.00 -16.74 1.58
N LEU A 347 -18.58 -15.48 1.51
CA LEU A 347 -19.26 -14.38 2.21
C LEU A 347 -20.62 -14.01 1.61
N SER A 348 -20.82 -14.17 0.30
CA SER A 348 -22.09 -13.92 -0.38
C SER A 348 -23.25 -14.84 0.06
N GLN A 349 -22.93 -15.97 0.71
CA GLN A 349 -23.91 -16.88 1.33
C GLN A 349 -24.63 -16.23 2.53
N SER A 350 -24.12 -15.11 3.07
CA SER A 350 -24.73 -14.42 4.20
C SER A 350 -26.07 -13.74 3.84
N PRO A 351 -27.19 -14.08 4.50
CA PRO A 351 -28.48 -13.44 4.23
C PRO A 351 -28.45 -11.94 4.56
N SER A 352 -27.76 -11.55 5.64
CA SER A 352 -27.56 -10.16 6.08
C SER A 352 -26.56 -9.37 5.22
N GLY A 353 -25.83 -10.05 4.33
CA GLY A 353 -24.69 -9.50 3.60
C GLY A 353 -23.40 -9.50 4.42
N TYR A 354 -22.35 -8.89 3.87
CA TYR A 354 -21.00 -9.02 4.42
C TYR A 354 -20.15 -7.75 4.36
N VAL A 355 -19.06 -7.72 5.13
CA VAL A 355 -17.95 -6.76 4.97
C VAL A 355 -16.66 -7.54 4.72
N LEU A 356 -16.03 -7.27 3.58
CA LEU A 356 -14.78 -7.89 3.16
C LEU A 356 -13.70 -6.82 3.04
N PHE A 357 -12.56 -7.04 3.69
CA PHE A 357 -11.34 -6.23 3.51
C PHE A 357 -10.33 -7.00 2.68
N VAL A 358 -9.79 -6.38 1.64
CA VAL A 358 -8.85 -6.97 0.67
C VAL A 358 -7.64 -6.06 0.51
N GLU A 359 -6.44 -6.59 0.70
CA GLU A 359 -5.22 -5.80 0.78
C GLU A 359 -4.14 -6.24 -0.23
N GLY A 360 -3.68 -5.29 -1.05
CA GLY A 360 -2.48 -5.40 -1.89
C GLY A 360 -1.22 -4.93 -1.17
N ALA A 361 -0.89 -5.57 -0.06
CA ALA A 361 0.16 -5.13 0.87
C ALA A 361 1.59 -5.11 0.29
N ARG A 362 1.86 -5.92 -0.74
CA ARG A 362 3.20 -6.00 -1.35
C ARG A 362 3.59 -4.75 -2.15
N ILE A 363 2.64 -3.85 -2.45
CA ILE A 363 2.88 -2.53 -3.06
C ILE A 363 3.82 -1.70 -2.17
N ASP A 364 3.49 -1.56 -0.88
CA ASP A 364 4.31 -0.89 0.13
C ASP A 364 5.68 -1.54 0.29
N THR A 365 5.74 -2.87 0.43
CA THR A 365 7.01 -3.55 0.68
C THR A 365 7.99 -3.32 -0.47
N ALA A 366 7.51 -3.36 -1.71
CA ALA A 366 8.32 -3.09 -2.90
C ALA A 366 8.79 -1.62 -2.96
N HIS A 367 7.96 -0.66 -2.55
CA HIS A 367 8.39 0.75 -2.45
C HIS A 367 9.43 0.98 -1.34
N HIS A 368 9.27 0.33 -0.18
CA HIS A 368 10.28 0.29 0.88
C HIS A 368 11.62 -0.32 0.41
N GLU A 369 11.58 -1.23 -0.56
CA GLU A 369 12.76 -1.82 -1.19
C GLU A 369 13.25 -1.01 -2.41
N ASN A 370 12.59 0.11 -2.74
CA ASN A 370 12.79 0.91 -3.96
C ASN A 370 12.68 0.11 -5.29
N LEU A 371 12.00 -1.05 -5.25
CA LEU A 371 11.70 -1.87 -6.42
C LEU A 371 10.38 -1.39 -7.05
N ALA A 372 10.42 -0.26 -7.77
CA ALA A 372 9.21 0.29 -8.41
C ALA A 372 8.59 -0.72 -9.38
N GLY A 373 9.38 -1.41 -10.20
CA GLY A 373 8.88 -2.46 -11.11
C GLY A 373 8.11 -3.58 -10.40
N TYR A 374 8.47 -3.89 -9.16
CA TYR A 374 7.74 -4.85 -8.32
C TYR A 374 6.43 -4.24 -7.83
N SER A 375 6.46 -3.02 -7.29
CA SER A 375 5.25 -2.32 -6.83
C SER A 375 4.21 -2.16 -7.95
N LEU A 376 4.63 -1.79 -9.17
CA LEU A 376 3.70 -1.65 -10.30
C LEU A 376 3.08 -2.98 -10.75
N GLU A 377 3.78 -4.10 -10.61
CA GLU A 377 3.19 -5.42 -10.82
C GLU A 377 2.21 -5.80 -9.70
N GLU A 378 2.50 -5.48 -8.43
CA GLU A 378 1.54 -5.69 -7.34
C GLU A 378 0.29 -4.81 -7.49
N VAL A 379 0.42 -3.56 -7.97
CA VAL A 379 -0.72 -2.72 -8.37
C VAL A 379 -1.54 -3.37 -9.48
N TYR A 380 -0.89 -3.98 -10.48
CA TYR A 380 -1.58 -4.69 -11.55
C TYR A 380 -2.34 -5.93 -11.05
N GLN A 381 -1.81 -6.66 -10.07
CA GLN A 381 -2.48 -7.82 -9.48
C GLN A 381 -3.59 -7.42 -8.51
N PHE A 382 -3.43 -6.31 -7.78
CA PHE A 382 -4.48 -5.66 -7.00
C PHE A 382 -5.64 -5.19 -7.90
N ASP A 383 -5.33 -4.60 -9.06
CA ASP A 383 -6.31 -4.19 -10.06
C ASP A 383 -7.13 -5.37 -10.64
N LYS A 384 -6.53 -6.55 -10.77
CA LYS A 384 -7.27 -7.79 -11.11
C LYS A 384 -8.21 -8.24 -10.00
N ALA A 385 -7.80 -8.15 -8.74
CA ALA A 385 -8.68 -8.48 -7.60
C ALA A 385 -9.90 -7.56 -7.56
N ILE A 386 -9.73 -6.26 -7.85
CA ILE A 386 -10.82 -5.29 -8.01
C ILE A 386 -11.75 -5.69 -9.18
N ALA A 387 -11.19 -6.09 -10.33
CA ALA A 387 -11.96 -6.58 -11.47
C ALA A 387 -12.78 -7.84 -11.13
N ALA A 388 -12.17 -8.80 -10.42
CA ALA A 388 -12.83 -10.03 -10.00
C ALA A 388 -14.02 -9.74 -9.08
N ALA A 389 -13.86 -8.90 -8.06
CA ALA A 389 -14.95 -8.50 -7.19
C ALA A 389 -16.08 -7.77 -7.96
N ALA A 390 -15.71 -6.90 -8.90
CA ALA A 390 -16.68 -6.22 -9.76
C ALA A 390 -17.47 -7.18 -10.66
N SER A 391 -16.90 -8.32 -11.08
CA SER A 391 -17.64 -9.36 -11.84
C SER A 391 -18.56 -10.24 -10.98
N MET A 392 -18.41 -10.22 -9.66
CA MET A 392 -19.10 -11.12 -8.72
C MET A 392 -20.14 -10.41 -7.86
N THR A 393 -20.30 -9.10 -8.01
CA THR A 393 -21.16 -8.28 -7.12
C THR A 393 -21.99 -7.26 -7.90
N SER A 394 -23.06 -6.76 -7.29
CA SER A 394 -23.96 -5.79 -7.91
C SER A 394 -23.76 -4.40 -7.32
N GLU A 395 -23.54 -3.39 -8.16
CA GLU A 395 -23.51 -1.99 -7.73
C GLU A 395 -24.87 -1.47 -7.22
N GLN A 396 -25.92 -2.28 -7.28
CA GLN A 396 -27.22 -1.97 -6.66
C GLN A 396 -27.23 -2.18 -5.14
N ASP A 397 -26.45 -3.15 -4.62
CA ASP A 397 -26.47 -3.56 -3.21
C ASP A 397 -25.08 -3.67 -2.56
N THR A 398 -24.01 -3.54 -3.34
CA THR A 398 -22.62 -3.68 -2.89
C THR A 398 -21.88 -2.36 -3.04
N LEU A 399 -21.41 -1.80 -1.91
CA LEU A 399 -20.52 -0.66 -1.89
C LEU A 399 -19.08 -1.15 -1.98
N THR A 400 -18.39 -0.83 -3.07
CA THR A 400 -16.96 -1.09 -3.22
C THR A 400 -16.20 0.21 -3.11
N ILE A 401 -15.19 0.25 -2.25
CA ILE A 401 -14.21 1.33 -2.21
C ILE A 401 -12.81 0.80 -2.47
N VAL A 402 -11.95 1.64 -3.04
CA VAL A 402 -10.52 1.41 -3.20
C VAL A 402 -9.78 2.63 -2.66
N THR A 403 -8.79 2.45 -1.81
CA THR A 403 -7.94 3.54 -1.29
C THR A 403 -6.54 3.01 -0.98
N ALA A 404 -5.62 3.91 -0.67
CA ALA A 404 -4.44 3.59 0.12
C ALA A 404 -4.62 4.04 1.57
N ASP A 405 -3.65 3.71 2.41
CA ASP A 405 -3.58 4.13 3.81
C ASP A 405 -2.58 5.29 4.03
N HIS A 406 -1.48 5.25 3.28
CA HIS A 406 -0.50 6.31 3.03
C HIS A 406 0.06 6.20 1.61
N SER A 407 0.88 7.18 1.22
CA SER A 407 1.63 7.16 -0.05
C SER A 407 3.04 6.59 0.18
N HIS A 408 3.90 6.68 -0.82
CA HIS A 408 5.37 6.58 -0.70
C HIS A 408 6.03 7.85 -1.20
N ALA A 409 7.25 8.12 -0.74
CA ALA A 409 8.07 9.22 -1.27
C ALA A 409 8.63 8.88 -2.66
N PHE A 410 7.71 8.64 -3.61
CA PHE A 410 7.89 8.06 -4.93
C PHE A 410 7.33 9.01 -6.00
N THR A 411 8.13 9.33 -7.01
CA THR A 411 7.81 10.36 -8.02
C THR A 411 7.98 9.87 -9.46
N ILE A 412 7.26 10.52 -10.37
CA ILE A 412 7.37 10.36 -11.82
C ILE A 412 8.03 11.62 -12.39
N ASN A 413 9.26 11.49 -12.89
CA ASN A 413 10.08 12.57 -13.41
C ASN A 413 9.73 12.92 -14.86
N GLY A 414 9.71 14.22 -15.19
CA GLY A 414 9.65 14.70 -16.57
C GLY A 414 11.00 14.59 -17.27
N TYR A 415 11.09 14.53 -18.61
CA TYR A 415 10.02 14.67 -19.60
C TYR A 415 10.05 13.53 -20.63
N ALA A 416 9.81 12.30 -20.14
CA ALA A 416 9.72 11.12 -20.99
C ALA A 416 8.66 11.28 -22.10
N SER A 417 8.98 10.81 -23.32
CA SER A 417 8.02 10.76 -24.44
C SER A 417 6.85 9.83 -24.16
N ARG A 418 5.68 10.13 -24.70
CA ARG A 418 4.51 9.25 -24.65
C ARG A 418 4.83 7.89 -25.29
N GLY A 419 4.61 6.79 -24.58
CA GLY A 419 4.99 5.42 -24.95
C GLY A 419 6.38 4.98 -24.51
N ASN A 420 7.15 5.84 -23.85
CA ASN A 420 8.41 5.46 -23.20
C ASN A 420 8.13 4.52 -22.02
N ASP A 421 8.97 3.50 -21.84
CA ASP A 421 8.86 2.57 -20.72
C ASP A 421 8.80 3.32 -19.38
N ILE A 422 7.77 3.04 -18.57
CA ILE A 422 7.57 3.70 -17.28
C ILE A 422 8.73 3.40 -16.31
N LEU A 423 9.42 2.26 -16.45
CA LEU A 423 10.59 1.89 -15.66
C LEU A 423 11.91 2.40 -16.27
N GLY A 424 11.86 2.99 -17.47
CA GLY A 424 13.01 3.52 -18.21
C GLY A 424 13.47 4.90 -17.75
N HIS A 425 14.00 5.69 -18.69
CA HIS A 425 14.62 6.99 -18.44
C HIS A 425 13.79 8.15 -18.97
N ALA A 426 13.83 9.29 -18.27
CA ALA A 426 13.07 10.49 -18.63
C ALA A 426 13.91 11.63 -19.22
N GLY A 427 15.24 11.57 -19.09
CA GLY A 427 16.13 12.57 -19.65
C GLY A 427 17.59 12.37 -19.28
N ARG A 428 18.38 13.45 -19.44
CA ARG A 428 19.79 13.54 -19.03
C ARG A 428 20.02 14.77 -18.15
N ASP A 429 20.96 14.66 -17.22
CA ASP A 429 21.39 15.77 -16.37
C ASP A 429 22.41 16.70 -17.07
N ILE A 430 22.92 17.70 -16.34
CA ILE A 430 23.93 18.65 -16.84
C ILE A 430 25.26 18.00 -17.26
N ASN A 431 25.58 16.82 -16.72
CA ASN A 431 26.75 16.02 -17.02
C ASN A 431 26.47 15.00 -18.14
N LYS A 432 25.28 15.05 -18.75
CA LYS A 432 24.75 14.14 -19.78
C LYS A 432 24.45 12.72 -19.28
N LYS A 433 24.48 12.47 -17.97
CA LYS A 433 24.11 11.17 -17.38
C LYS A 433 22.59 10.99 -17.43
N LEU A 434 22.13 9.77 -17.70
CA LEU A 434 20.69 9.45 -17.72
C LEU A 434 20.08 9.57 -16.31
N TYR A 435 18.80 9.92 -16.24
CA TYR A 435 18.00 9.76 -15.01
C TYR A 435 16.67 9.06 -15.29
N SER A 436 16.27 8.22 -14.34
CA SER A 436 15.09 7.36 -14.43
C SER A 436 13.78 8.16 -14.42
N THR A 437 12.78 7.66 -15.15
CA THR A 437 11.40 8.15 -15.11
C THR A 437 10.80 8.03 -13.72
N LEU A 438 11.23 7.05 -12.94
CA LEU A 438 10.78 6.84 -11.57
C LEU A 438 11.95 6.98 -10.59
N SER A 439 11.72 7.64 -9.46
CA SER A 439 12.70 7.77 -8.39
C SER A 439 12.04 7.91 -7.02
N TYR A 440 12.85 7.80 -5.97
CA TYR A 440 12.43 7.95 -4.58
C TYR A 440 13.15 9.13 -3.90
N ALA A 441 12.54 9.75 -2.89
CA ALA A 441 13.24 10.75 -2.07
C ALA A 441 14.26 10.11 -1.12
N ALA A 442 13.94 8.92 -0.58
CA ALA A 442 14.84 8.16 0.27
C ALA A 442 14.65 6.65 0.08
N GLY A 443 15.72 5.87 0.29
CA GLY A 443 15.66 4.42 0.33
C GLY A 443 16.98 3.72 -0.04
N PRO A 444 16.96 2.39 -0.21
CA PRO A 444 18.13 1.59 -0.57
C PRO A 444 18.60 1.79 -2.01
N GLY A 445 17.80 2.41 -2.89
CA GLY A 445 18.18 2.78 -4.25
C GLY A 445 19.09 4.02 -4.34
N PHE A 446 19.46 4.62 -3.21
CA PHE A 446 20.52 5.62 -3.19
C PHE A 446 21.88 4.98 -3.46
N SER A 447 22.76 5.67 -4.16
CA SER A 447 24.16 5.24 -4.26
C SER A 447 25.15 6.40 -4.33
N LEU A 448 26.34 6.14 -3.78
CA LEU A 448 27.49 7.04 -3.72
C LEU A 448 28.36 7.00 -4.98
N ASN A 449 28.23 5.96 -5.82
CA ASN A 449 29.08 5.81 -7.01
C ASN A 449 28.37 6.41 -8.22
N GLU A 450 28.91 7.51 -8.74
CA GLU A 450 28.37 8.24 -9.90
C GLU A 450 28.66 7.54 -11.24
N ASP A 451 29.73 6.73 -11.34
CA ASP A 451 30.17 6.09 -12.59
C ASP A 451 29.48 4.75 -12.93
N ASP A 452 28.51 4.33 -12.13
CA ASP A 452 27.81 3.05 -12.27
C ASP A 452 26.69 3.16 -13.32
N GLU A 453 27.08 3.15 -14.60
CA GLU A 453 26.18 3.19 -15.75
C GLU A 453 25.33 1.92 -15.89
N ASP A 454 25.83 0.77 -15.41
CA ASP A 454 25.16 -0.53 -15.48
C ASP A 454 23.80 -0.53 -14.73
N ARG A 455 23.61 0.35 -13.75
CA ARG A 455 22.30 0.56 -13.08
C ARG A 455 21.16 0.84 -14.04
N PHE A 456 21.43 1.49 -15.17
CA PHE A 456 20.37 1.87 -16.11
C PHE A 456 19.90 0.69 -16.99
N THR A 457 20.44 -0.51 -16.78
CA THR A 457 19.95 -1.76 -17.37
C THR A 457 18.78 -2.33 -16.56
N MET A 458 17.57 -2.15 -17.08
CA MET A 458 16.43 -3.03 -16.75
C MET A 458 16.84 -4.48 -17.11
N VAL A 459 16.43 -5.54 -16.41
CA VAL A 459 15.03 -5.93 -16.15
C VAL A 459 14.80 -6.56 -14.76
N ASN A 460 15.85 -7.01 -14.03
CA ASN A 460 15.70 -7.82 -12.81
C ASN A 460 16.20 -7.09 -11.56
N HIS A 461 15.40 -7.07 -10.49
CA HIS A 461 15.73 -6.46 -9.18
C HIS A 461 16.29 -5.02 -9.19
N PHE A 462 16.00 -4.23 -10.24
CA PHE A 462 16.55 -2.88 -10.34
C PHE A 462 15.94 -1.94 -9.27
N LEU A 463 16.80 -1.45 -8.38
CA LEU A 463 16.48 -0.43 -7.39
C LEU A 463 16.42 0.95 -8.07
N GLN A 464 15.22 1.53 -8.21
CA GLN A 464 15.12 2.89 -8.76
C GLN A 464 15.84 3.90 -7.86
N PRO A 465 16.49 4.92 -8.46
CA PRO A 465 17.38 5.81 -7.74
C PRO A 465 16.66 6.55 -6.61
N ALA A 466 17.30 6.66 -5.46
CA ALA A 466 16.85 7.49 -4.35
C ALA A 466 17.80 8.67 -4.07
N MET A 467 17.26 9.80 -3.63
CA MET A 467 18.06 11.00 -3.28
C MET A 467 18.81 10.87 -1.94
N MET A 468 18.26 10.13 -0.96
CA MET A 468 18.85 9.96 0.37
C MET A 468 19.00 8.48 0.74
N HIS A 469 20.15 8.10 1.29
CA HIS A 469 20.39 6.73 1.74
C HIS A 469 19.63 6.39 3.02
N THR A 470 18.71 5.44 2.93
CA THR A 470 18.08 4.81 4.09
C THR A 470 17.93 3.31 3.87
N LYS A 471 17.93 2.51 4.95
CA LYS A 471 17.82 1.04 4.86
C LYS A 471 16.52 0.53 4.23
N LYS A 472 15.48 1.37 4.25
CA LYS A 472 14.19 1.20 3.58
C LYS A 472 13.77 2.56 3.05
N GLY A 473 12.99 2.58 1.98
CA GLY A 473 12.23 3.75 1.54
C GLY A 473 11.26 4.24 2.62
N VAL A 474 10.72 5.44 2.43
CA VAL A 474 9.85 6.09 3.43
C VAL A 474 8.49 6.40 2.83
N HIS A 475 7.45 6.32 3.66
CA HIS A 475 6.08 6.64 3.26
C HIS A 475 5.98 8.12 2.83
N GLY A 476 5.02 8.39 1.96
CA GLY A 476 4.60 9.74 1.57
C GLY A 476 3.51 10.23 2.51
N GLY A 477 3.62 11.48 2.94
CA GLY A 477 2.69 12.14 3.89
C GLY A 477 1.57 12.93 3.22
N GLU A 478 1.51 12.93 1.88
CA GLU A 478 0.47 13.56 1.09
C GLU A 478 -0.86 12.79 1.12
N ASP A 479 -1.92 13.46 0.65
CA ASP A 479 -3.25 12.87 0.54
C ASP A 479 -3.28 11.72 -0.48
N VAL A 480 -3.99 10.66 -0.15
CA VAL A 480 -4.23 9.51 -1.04
C VAL A 480 -5.62 9.59 -1.67
N ALA A 481 -5.81 8.95 -2.83
CA ALA A 481 -7.11 8.93 -3.50
C ALA A 481 -8.01 7.79 -2.95
N VAL A 482 -9.29 8.10 -2.78
CA VAL A 482 -10.36 7.12 -2.54
C VAL A 482 -11.25 7.06 -3.77
N TYR A 483 -11.52 5.86 -4.27
CA TYR A 483 -12.42 5.57 -5.39
C TYR A 483 -13.62 4.80 -4.85
N ALA A 484 -14.85 5.22 -5.17
CA ALA A 484 -16.07 4.58 -4.65
C ALA A 484 -17.12 4.29 -5.73
N LYS A 485 -17.76 3.12 -5.64
CA LYS A 485 -18.91 2.73 -6.46
C LYS A 485 -19.96 1.93 -5.66
N GLY A 486 -21.21 1.96 -6.13
CA GLY A 486 -22.34 1.31 -5.46
C GLY A 486 -23.18 2.24 -4.57
N PRO A 487 -23.95 1.69 -3.61
CA PRO A 487 -24.83 2.46 -2.73
C PRO A 487 -24.08 3.49 -1.90
N TRP A 488 -24.58 4.73 -1.85
CA TRP A 488 -23.98 5.87 -1.15
C TRP A 488 -22.54 6.25 -1.54
N ALA A 489 -22.00 5.71 -2.64
CA ALA A 489 -20.64 6.02 -3.10
C ALA A 489 -20.41 7.52 -3.41
N HIS A 490 -21.49 8.28 -3.66
CA HIS A 490 -21.45 9.74 -3.85
C HIS A 490 -21.06 10.53 -2.59
N LEU A 491 -21.00 9.88 -1.43
CA LEU A 491 -20.43 10.45 -0.20
C LEU A 491 -18.90 10.63 -0.29
N PHE A 492 -18.21 9.93 -1.19
CA PHE A 492 -16.76 10.05 -1.41
C PHE A 492 -16.47 11.09 -2.49
N THR A 493 -16.57 12.37 -2.10
CA THR A 493 -16.21 13.53 -2.93
C THR A 493 -15.45 14.59 -2.13
N GLY A 494 -14.69 15.45 -2.81
CA GLY A 494 -13.89 16.50 -2.17
C GLY A 494 -12.67 15.95 -1.41
N THR A 495 -12.31 16.59 -0.30
CA THR A 495 -11.21 16.16 0.58
C THR A 495 -11.73 15.88 1.99
N HIS A 496 -11.42 14.71 2.54
CA HIS A 496 -11.80 14.32 3.90
C HIS A 496 -10.62 13.75 4.68
N ASP A 497 -10.86 13.40 5.93
CA ASP A 497 -9.90 12.70 6.78
C ASP A 497 -10.02 11.17 6.60
N ASN A 498 -8.95 10.38 6.83
CA ASN A 498 -9.06 8.91 6.75
C ASN A 498 -10.04 8.30 7.78
N THR A 499 -10.31 9.01 8.89
CA THR A 499 -11.36 8.63 9.85
C THR A 499 -12.78 8.68 9.29
N TYR A 500 -13.03 9.42 8.20
CA TYR A 500 -14.35 9.51 7.57
C TYR A 500 -14.80 8.19 6.94
N ILE A 501 -13.86 7.43 6.38
CA ILE A 501 -14.12 6.25 5.55
C ILE A 501 -15.04 5.22 6.24
N PRO A 502 -14.71 4.70 7.44
CA PRO A 502 -15.55 3.67 8.07
C PRO A 502 -16.90 4.23 8.54
N HIS A 503 -17.02 5.53 8.86
CA HIS A 503 -18.31 6.14 9.19
C HIS A 503 -19.21 6.25 7.95
N ALA A 504 -18.66 6.59 6.78
CA ALA A 504 -19.39 6.65 5.51
C ALA A 504 -19.82 5.25 5.04
N LEU A 505 -18.93 4.25 5.14
CA LEU A 505 -19.25 2.85 4.91
C LEU A 505 -20.33 2.34 5.87
N ALA A 506 -20.21 2.63 7.17
CA ALA A 506 -21.16 2.21 8.19
C ALA A 506 -22.54 2.83 7.99
N TYR A 507 -22.60 4.11 7.58
CA TYR A 507 -23.83 4.76 7.13
C TYR A 507 -24.44 4.01 5.95
N ALA A 508 -23.68 3.79 4.87
CA ALA A 508 -24.19 3.10 3.68
C ALA A 508 -24.79 1.71 3.98
N ALA A 509 -24.20 0.96 4.91
CA ALA A 509 -24.61 -0.40 5.26
C ALA A 509 -25.51 -0.53 6.51
N CYS A 510 -25.95 0.59 7.10
CA CYS A 510 -26.80 0.63 8.30
C CYS A 510 -26.18 -0.04 9.54
N ILE A 511 -24.87 0.09 9.75
CA ILE A 511 -24.14 -0.49 10.88
C ILE A 511 -23.51 0.59 11.78
N GLY A 512 -22.94 0.19 12.93
CA GLY A 512 -22.17 1.08 13.79
C GLY A 512 -23.01 2.10 14.55
N LEU A 513 -22.58 3.37 14.57
CA LEU A 513 -23.17 4.41 15.44
C LEU A 513 -24.58 4.89 15.03
N ARG A 514 -25.07 4.56 13.83
CA ARG A 514 -26.32 5.12 13.26
C ARG A 514 -27.26 4.09 12.62
N VAL A 515 -27.28 2.84 13.09
CA VAL A 515 -28.10 1.72 12.55
C VAL A 515 -29.52 2.16 12.12
N GLY A 516 -30.26 2.81 13.02
CA GLY A 516 -31.68 3.18 12.81
C GLY A 516 -31.96 4.26 11.76
N HIS A 517 -30.98 4.87 11.08
CA HIS A 517 -31.28 5.84 10.01
C HIS A 517 -31.88 5.17 8.74
N CYS A 518 -31.73 3.85 8.61
CA CYS A 518 -32.32 3.06 7.55
C CYS A 518 -33.75 2.58 7.86
N ASP A 519 -34.19 2.65 9.13
CA ASP A 519 -35.52 2.24 9.53
C ASP A 519 -36.58 3.26 9.10
N ARG A 520 -37.13 3.06 7.90
CA ARG A 520 -38.26 3.84 7.34
C ARG A 520 -39.56 3.79 8.17
N ARG A 521 -39.55 3.13 9.34
CA ARG A 521 -40.70 2.98 10.26
C ARG A 521 -40.50 3.66 11.62
N GLY A 522 -39.31 4.17 11.93
CA GLY A 522 -39.05 4.90 13.17
C GLY A 522 -39.22 6.42 12.99
N PRO A 523 -39.66 7.17 14.02
CA PRO A 523 -39.53 8.62 13.99
C PRO A 523 -38.04 8.99 13.90
N PHE A 524 -37.71 9.92 12.99
CA PHE A 524 -36.34 10.38 12.72
C PHE A 524 -35.68 10.95 13.99
N ASN A 525 -35.01 10.11 14.76
CA ASN A 525 -34.24 10.54 15.93
C ASN A 525 -32.89 11.10 15.47
N ARG A 526 -32.95 12.30 14.87
CA ARG A 526 -31.76 13.13 14.61
C ARG A 526 -31.14 13.40 15.98
N TYR A 527 -29.82 13.19 16.11
CA TYR A 527 -29.05 13.31 17.37
C TYR A 527 -29.20 12.15 18.36
N ALA A 528 -28.74 10.96 17.96
CA ALA A 528 -28.01 10.12 18.92
C ALA A 528 -26.72 10.88 19.32
N HIS A 529 -26.68 11.41 20.55
CA HIS A 529 -25.53 12.15 21.07
C HIS A 529 -24.28 11.27 21.09
N VAL A 530 -23.16 11.79 20.55
CA VAL A 530 -21.84 11.20 20.70
C VAL A 530 -21.34 11.51 22.12
N SER A 531 -21.77 10.71 23.09
CA SER A 531 -21.34 10.79 24.48
C SER A 531 -21.21 9.39 25.08
N GLY A 532 -20.07 8.76 24.83
CA GLY A 532 -19.81 7.37 25.20
C GLY A 532 -18.45 7.15 25.88
N ALA A 533 -18.11 7.93 26.91
CA ALA A 533 -16.96 7.64 27.80
C ALA A 533 -16.92 8.49 29.10
N LEU A 534 -17.98 8.56 29.92
CA LEU A 534 -17.88 9.12 31.28
C LEU A 534 -18.78 8.42 32.34
N ARG A 535 -18.20 7.35 32.93
CA ARG A 535 -18.37 6.81 34.30
C ARG A 535 -19.71 6.23 34.80
N ARG A 536 -19.52 5.25 35.69
CA ARG A 536 -20.52 4.50 36.47
C ARG A 536 -20.81 5.18 37.83
N ASN A 537 -21.94 4.78 38.44
CA ASN A 537 -22.22 4.71 39.88
C ASN A 537 -21.67 5.81 40.82
N ALA A 538 -22.58 6.65 41.32
CA ALA A 538 -22.61 7.06 42.72
C ALA A 538 -24.07 7.24 43.17
N ARG A 539 -24.45 6.66 44.31
CA ARG A 539 -25.66 7.06 45.04
C ARG A 539 -25.25 8.17 45.98
N ASP A 540 -25.84 9.36 45.83
CA ASP A 540 -26.21 10.24 46.94
C ASP A 540 -27.13 11.37 46.44
N PRO A 541 -28.18 11.76 47.18
CA PRO A 541 -29.06 12.88 46.83
C PRO A 541 -28.62 14.21 47.48
N VAL A 542 -29.34 15.30 47.17
CA VAL A 542 -29.23 16.65 47.80
C VAL A 542 -27.98 17.42 47.26
N ILE A 543 -28.06 18.60 46.60
CA ILE A 543 -29.02 19.72 46.60
C ILE A 543 -29.36 20.18 45.16
N SER A 544 -30.61 20.61 44.95
CA SER A 544 -31.06 21.36 43.77
C SER A 544 -30.80 22.87 43.89
N LYS A 545 -30.25 23.50 42.83
CA LYS A 545 -30.59 24.87 42.39
C LYS A 545 -29.81 25.27 41.13
N PHE A 546 -30.53 25.31 40.00
CA PHE A 546 -30.63 26.42 39.03
C PHE A 546 -30.95 25.86 37.65
N ALA A 547 -32.25 25.87 37.32
CA ALA A 547 -32.71 25.73 35.95
C ALA A 547 -32.80 27.11 35.31
N ALA A 548 -32.08 27.32 34.23
CA ALA A 548 -32.37 28.35 33.22
C ALA A 548 -31.79 27.86 31.88
N ALA A 549 -32.66 27.63 30.90
CA ALA A 549 -32.28 27.11 29.60
C ALA A 549 -31.85 28.24 28.64
N SER A 550 -30.99 27.93 27.67
CA SER A 550 -31.27 28.22 26.24
C SER A 550 -30.19 27.71 25.29
N ASN A 551 -30.66 26.95 24.29
CA ASN A 551 -30.21 26.89 22.89
C ASN A 551 -28.70 26.95 22.56
N LEU A 552 -28.14 25.80 22.21
CA LEU A 552 -27.04 25.69 21.23
C LEU A 552 -27.57 25.01 19.96
N THR A 553 -27.93 25.81 18.96
CA THR A 553 -28.26 25.35 17.61
C THR A 553 -27.03 25.40 16.72
N MET A 554 -26.77 24.32 15.97
CA MET A 554 -25.91 24.39 14.78
C MET A 554 -26.48 25.37 13.75
N ILE A 555 -25.60 26.14 13.11
CA ILE A 555 -25.66 26.55 11.70
C ILE A 555 -24.22 26.89 11.24
N ASP A 556 -23.70 26.00 10.39
CA ASP A 556 -22.95 26.23 9.15
C ASP A 556 -22.03 27.45 8.91
N HIS A 557 -20.76 27.08 8.66
CA HIS A 557 -19.97 27.35 7.44
C HIS A 557 -19.28 28.70 7.14
N ILE A 558 -18.03 28.51 6.66
CA ILE A 558 -17.32 29.22 5.58
C ILE A 558 -17.08 30.73 5.76
N ASN A 559 -15.83 31.05 6.07
CA ASN A 559 -14.97 31.92 5.24
C ASN A 559 -13.55 31.33 5.33
N GLY A 560 -12.82 31.04 4.25
CA GLY A 560 -12.89 31.67 2.93
C GLY A 560 -11.87 32.81 2.81
N GLN A 561 -10.61 32.56 3.21
CA GLN A 561 -9.53 33.54 3.06
C GLN A 561 -8.32 32.93 2.35
N THR A 562 -8.22 33.26 1.07
CA THR A 562 -7.00 33.17 0.26
C THR A 562 -5.96 34.15 0.79
N ILE A 563 -4.71 33.71 0.97
CA ILE A 563 -3.60 34.60 1.31
C ILE A 563 -2.88 35.00 0.01
N ALA A 564 -2.99 36.27 -0.36
CA ALA A 564 -2.06 36.96 -1.23
C ALA A 564 -1.92 38.42 -0.73
N PRO A 565 -0.71 39.02 -0.77
CA PRO A 565 -0.44 40.24 -0.03
C PRO A 565 -0.73 41.50 -0.86
N ASP A 566 -1.36 42.50 -0.24
CA ASP A 566 -1.20 43.89 -0.65
C ASP A 566 -1.16 44.81 0.58
N VAL A 567 0.02 45.38 0.81
CA VAL A 567 0.23 46.44 1.80
C VAL A 567 -0.04 47.77 1.10
N LEU A 568 -1.07 48.51 1.52
CA LEU A 568 -1.10 49.99 1.57
C LEU A 568 -2.46 50.50 2.07
N LYS A 569 -2.54 50.92 3.35
CA LYS A 569 -3.19 52.15 3.88
C LYS A 569 -3.48 52.06 5.38
N ASN A 570 -2.86 52.95 6.16
CA ASN A 570 -3.25 53.33 7.52
C ASN A 570 -3.07 54.85 7.69
N PRO A 571 -4.06 55.58 8.24
CA PRO A 571 -3.88 56.75 9.12
C PRO A 571 -3.97 56.27 10.60
N PRO A 572 -4.02 57.12 11.67
CA PRO A 572 -3.83 58.58 11.84
C PRO A 572 -2.67 58.84 12.89
N PRO A 573 -2.63 59.85 13.81
CA PRO A 573 -3.34 61.14 13.97
C PRO A 573 -2.49 62.40 14.32
N ARG A 574 -3.13 63.58 14.18
CA ARG A 574 -3.07 64.84 14.98
C ARG A 574 -1.77 65.32 15.67
N HIS A 575 -1.43 66.61 15.46
CA HIS A 575 -1.38 67.63 16.53
C HIS A 575 -1.56 69.08 15.97
N VAL A 576 -2.33 69.90 16.71
CA VAL A 576 -2.41 71.39 16.92
C VAL A 576 -1.39 72.29 16.15
N VAL A 577 -1.62 73.56 15.72
CA VAL A 577 -2.32 74.72 16.35
C VAL A 577 -2.78 75.80 15.33
N VAL A 578 -3.67 76.71 15.79
CA VAL A 578 -3.99 78.10 15.33
C VAL A 578 -5.28 78.29 14.48
N GLU A 579 -6.12 79.21 14.96
CA GLU A 579 -7.37 79.68 14.35
C GLU A 579 -7.15 80.91 13.44
N LEU A 580 -8.00 81.09 12.42
CA LEU A 580 -8.92 82.24 12.22
C LEU A 580 -9.64 82.10 10.83
N PRO A 581 -10.77 82.79 10.60
CA PRO A 581 -11.76 82.38 9.59
C PRO A 581 -11.73 83.18 8.28
N GLY A 582 -12.35 82.66 7.21
CA GLY A 582 -12.61 83.45 5.99
C GLY A 582 -13.09 82.66 4.76
N GLU A 583 -14.29 83.02 4.32
CA GLU A 583 -15.09 82.59 3.17
C GLU A 583 -14.47 82.28 1.78
N LEU A 584 -15.19 81.42 1.05
CA LEU A 584 -15.54 81.39 -0.39
C LEU A 584 -14.58 81.84 -1.53
N ARG A 585 -14.67 80.99 -2.58
CA ARG A 585 -14.77 81.28 -4.04
C ARG A 585 -13.49 81.37 -4.92
N GLN A 586 -13.44 80.36 -5.81
CA GLN A 586 -13.32 80.49 -7.27
C GLN A 586 -12.00 81.05 -7.89
N SER A 587 -11.31 80.14 -8.60
CA SER A 587 -11.23 80.12 -10.09
C SER A 587 -9.84 80.09 -10.75
N ILE A 588 -9.77 79.26 -11.79
CA ILE A 588 -9.19 79.55 -13.12
C ILE A 588 -7.65 79.46 -13.34
N ASN A 589 -7.32 78.47 -14.20
CA ASN A 589 -6.34 78.47 -15.30
C ASN A 589 -4.86 78.05 -15.17
N ARG A 590 -4.53 77.15 -16.11
CA ARG A 590 -3.34 77.04 -16.98
C ARG A 590 -2.11 76.24 -16.52
N ALA A 591 -1.90 75.18 -17.31
CA ALA A 591 -0.69 74.41 -17.60
C ALA A 591 0.46 75.32 -18.18
N PRO A 592 1.70 74.84 -18.54
CA PRO A 592 1.95 73.48 -19.06
C PRO A 592 3.36 72.81 -18.98
N ARG A 593 3.35 71.50 -19.27
CA ARG A 593 4.24 70.73 -20.21
C ARG A 593 5.70 70.32 -19.91
N GLN A 594 6.06 69.20 -20.59
CA GLN A 594 7.38 68.69 -21.03
C GLN A 594 8.28 67.96 -20.00
N HIS A 595 9.03 66.90 -20.36
CA HIS A 595 8.86 65.85 -21.39
C HIS A 595 9.77 64.63 -21.05
N LEU A 596 9.36 63.42 -21.42
CA LEU A 596 10.21 62.20 -21.48
C LEU A 596 10.99 62.12 -22.81
N PRO A 597 11.93 61.18 -22.94
CA PRO A 597 11.82 60.24 -24.06
C PRO A 597 12.05 58.75 -23.71
N MET A 598 11.43 57.88 -24.53
CA MET A 598 11.65 56.42 -24.62
C MET A 598 12.55 56.09 -25.85
N ALA A 599 13.10 54.87 -25.95
CA ALA A 599 12.73 53.87 -26.99
C ALA A 599 13.72 52.67 -27.16
N ARG A 600 13.16 51.44 -27.23
CA ARG A 600 13.32 50.35 -28.24
C ARG A 600 14.74 49.80 -28.62
N ARG A 601 14.92 48.64 -29.30
CA ARG A 601 14.29 47.28 -29.38
C ARG A 601 15.12 46.43 -30.40
N ALA A 602 15.16 45.10 -30.23
CA ALA A 602 15.35 44.04 -31.26
C ALA A 602 16.75 43.51 -31.70
N GLU A 603 16.77 42.18 -31.91
CA GLU A 603 17.47 41.32 -32.91
C GLU A 603 18.97 40.93 -32.85
N ASP A 604 19.18 39.62 -32.62
CA ASP A 604 19.95 38.58 -33.37
C ASP A 604 21.47 38.65 -33.71
N ALA A 605 22.02 37.42 -33.82
CA ALA A 605 23.20 36.95 -34.59
C ALA A 605 24.48 36.45 -33.85
N GLU A 606 25.14 35.51 -34.53
CA GLU A 606 26.07 34.48 -34.06
C GLU A 606 27.60 34.84 -34.04
N VAL A 607 28.34 34.18 -33.12
CA VAL A 607 29.62 33.44 -33.35
C VAL A 607 31.00 34.17 -33.49
N LEU A 608 32.05 33.43 -33.02
CA LEU A 608 33.52 33.53 -33.23
C LEU A 608 34.43 34.41 -32.32
N VAL A 609 34.96 33.75 -31.28
CA VAL A 609 36.40 33.60 -30.92
C VAL A 609 37.35 34.82 -30.92
N SER A 610 37.95 35.08 -29.75
CA SER A 610 39.43 35.20 -29.65
C SER A 610 39.96 34.76 -28.27
N ARG A 611 41.21 34.24 -28.25
CA ARG A 611 41.93 33.83 -27.03
C ARG A 611 42.74 35.01 -26.46
N ARG A 612 42.97 35.03 -25.14
CA ARG A 612 44.32 35.26 -24.58
C ARG A 612 44.44 34.73 -23.15
N ASN A 613 45.58 34.07 -22.88
CA ASN A 613 46.04 33.72 -21.54
C ASN A 613 46.66 34.95 -20.88
N GLU A 614 46.64 35.03 -19.55
CA GLU A 614 47.82 35.38 -18.73
C GLU A 614 47.52 35.21 -17.23
N THR A 615 48.22 34.27 -16.58
CA THR A 615 48.42 34.26 -15.12
C THR A 615 49.83 33.75 -14.83
N SER A 616 50.67 34.60 -14.24
CA SER A 616 52.03 34.25 -13.81
C SER A 616 52.17 34.41 -12.29
N ALA A 617 52.96 33.51 -11.72
CA ALA A 617 53.08 33.25 -10.29
C ALA A 617 53.74 34.37 -9.48
N PHE A 618 53.53 34.33 -8.15
CA PHE A 618 54.58 34.62 -7.17
C PHE A 618 54.59 33.55 -6.06
N VAL A 619 55.74 33.40 -5.39
CA VAL A 619 56.16 32.14 -4.72
C VAL A 619 56.64 32.41 -3.29
N THR A 620 56.78 31.33 -2.50
CA THR A 620 57.48 31.19 -1.20
C THR A 620 56.64 31.49 0.06
N ASN A 621 56.88 30.87 1.22
CA ASN A 621 58.07 30.10 1.63
C ASN A 621 57.78 28.93 2.59
N ASN A 622 58.73 28.01 2.71
CA ASN A 622 58.63 26.74 3.44
C ASN A 622 59.71 26.70 4.55
N ARG A 623 59.48 26.01 5.69
CA ARG A 623 60.57 25.42 6.52
C ARG A 623 60.09 24.54 7.70
N SER A 624 60.55 23.28 7.70
CA SER A 624 60.53 22.36 8.86
C SER A 624 61.79 22.52 9.72
N PRO A 625 61.91 21.74 10.82
CA PRO A 625 63.15 20.97 11.01
C PRO A 625 62.96 19.51 11.48
N GLN A 626 63.95 18.66 11.19
CA GLN A 626 64.12 17.30 11.75
C GLN A 626 65.32 17.26 12.71
N LYS A 627 65.28 16.42 13.77
CA LYS A 627 66.17 15.23 13.97
C LYS A 627 66.00 14.56 15.36
N SER A 628 66.39 13.28 15.40
CA SER A 628 66.40 12.29 16.51
C SER A 628 67.76 12.34 17.28
N PRO A 629 68.22 11.42 18.20
CA PRO A 629 67.81 10.00 18.48
C PRO A 629 67.90 9.47 19.95
N ASN A 630 67.40 8.23 20.23
CA ASN A 630 68.18 7.08 20.82
C ASN A 630 67.38 5.79 21.15
N ARG A 631 68.09 4.74 21.59
CA ARG A 631 67.76 3.29 21.63
C ARG A 631 67.18 2.73 22.96
N LEU A 632 66.66 1.48 22.88
CA LEU A 632 66.40 0.46 23.95
C LEU A 632 65.22 0.81 24.91
N THR A 633 64.45 -0.14 25.51
CA THR A 633 64.56 -1.61 25.69
C THR A 633 63.17 -2.30 25.69
N GLN A 634 63.12 -3.62 25.90
CA GLN A 634 61.91 -4.47 25.97
C GLN A 634 60.87 -4.05 27.02
N GLY A 635 59.57 -4.30 26.74
CA GLY A 635 58.48 -4.09 27.70
C GLY A 635 57.08 -4.48 27.21
N ARG A 636 56.80 -5.77 26.97
CA ARG A 636 55.44 -6.26 26.65
C ARG A 636 54.60 -6.38 27.93
N ARG A 637 53.54 -5.57 28.09
CA ARG A 637 52.18 -6.01 28.52
C ARG A 637 51.14 -4.89 28.57
N VAL A 638 49.97 -5.18 27.98
CA VAL A 638 48.60 -4.75 28.36
C VAL A 638 48.30 -3.24 28.41
N HIS A 639 47.41 -2.79 27.52
CA HIS A 639 46.18 -2.10 27.95
C HIS A 639 44.98 -2.48 27.06
N LYS A 640 43.80 -2.52 27.68
CA LYS A 640 42.55 -3.09 27.16
C LYS A 640 41.96 -2.22 26.04
N VAL A 641 41.46 -2.86 24.97
CA VAL A 641 40.39 -2.30 24.12
C VAL A 641 39.14 -3.15 24.34
N ALA A 642 38.03 -2.51 24.70
CA ALA A 642 36.77 -3.18 24.94
C ALA A 642 36.15 -3.66 23.62
N LYS A 643 35.88 -4.95 23.48
CA LYS A 643 35.02 -5.47 22.40
C LYS A 643 33.57 -5.10 22.73
N ARG A 644 32.94 -4.28 21.89
CA ARG A 644 31.47 -4.27 21.79
C ARG A 644 31.03 -5.55 21.07
N THR A 645 29.94 -6.13 21.56
CA THR A 645 29.36 -7.38 21.08
C THR A 645 28.60 -7.18 19.78
N ASN A 646 28.72 -8.16 18.89
CA ASN A 646 27.92 -8.28 17.67
C ASN A 646 26.81 -9.34 17.93
N PRO A 647 25.52 -8.99 17.94
CA PRO A 647 24.46 -9.99 17.88
C PRO A 647 24.30 -10.48 16.44
N TYR A 648 23.99 -11.77 16.27
CA TYR A 648 23.89 -12.51 15.00
C TYR A 648 25.23 -12.86 14.34
N GLY A 649 25.69 -14.08 14.66
CA GLY A 649 26.83 -14.74 14.05
C GLY A 649 26.99 -16.15 14.61
N ALA A 650 26.12 -17.08 14.18
CA ALA A 650 26.24 -18.49 14.57
C ALA A 650 27.40 -19.14 13.81
N SER A 651 28.49 -19.47 14.51
CA SER A 651 29.68 -20.07 13.94
C SER A 651 29.50 -21.56 13.67
N ILE A 652 29.77 -21.98 12.43
CA ILE A 652 29.99 -23.39 12.09
C ILE A 652 31.31 -23.84 12.74
N GLY A 653 31.23 -24.79 13.67
CA GLY A 653 32.40 -25.51 14.18
C GLY A 653 32.82 -26.63 13.22
N LYS A 654 34.13 -26.82 13.02
CA LYS A 654 34.71 -27.93 12.24
C LYS A 654 35.68 -28.76 13.09
N HIS A 655 35.84 -30.01 12.66
CA HIS A 655 36.82 -31.04 13.08
C HIS A 655 36.52 -31.82 14.37
N PRO A 656 37.01 -33.08 14.47
CA PRO A 656 36.99 -34.10 13.40
C PRO A 656 36.64 -35.51 13.92
N GLU A 657 36.19 -36.44 13.06
CA GLU A 657 36.60 -37.88 13.08
C GLU A 657 35.91 -38.72 11.98
N GLN A 658 36.46 -39.93 11.76
CA GLN A 658 35.92 -41.05 10.97
C GLN A 658 35.85 -40.93 9.43
N GLN A 659 37.02 -41.10 8.81
CA GLN A 659 37.15 -42.04 7.69
C GLN A 659 37.08 -43.50 8.21
N GLN A 660 36.87 -44.47 7.31
CA GLN A 660 36.55 -45.90 7.57
C GLN A 660 35.04 -46.12 7.86
N GLN A 661 34.30 -47.05 7.23
CA GLN A 661 34.65 -48.14 6.28
C GLN A 661 33.56 -48.26 5.18
N GLN A 662 33.98 -48.42 3.92
CA GLN A 662 33.17 -49.05 2.87
C GLN A 662 33.76 -50.42 2.57
N GLN A 663 33.05 -51.51 2.88
CA GLN A 663 33.02 -52.75 2.09
C GLN A 663 32.13 -53.84 2.74
N GLN A 664 31.43 -54.58 1.86
CA GLN A 664 30.91 -55.96 2.00
C GLN A 664 29.59 -56.16 2.79
N LEU A 665 28.61 -57.01 2.40
CA LEU A 665 28.40 -58.00 1.32
C LEU A 665 26.86 -58.08 1.06
N TRP A 666 26.33 -57.94 -0.17
CA TRP A 666 26.00 -58.96 -1.21
C TRP A 666 24.59 -59.61 -1.20
N GLN A 667 23.97 -59.59 -2.39
CA GLN A 667 23.09 -60.59 -3.05
C GLN A 667 21.71 -60.99 -2.48
N HIS A 668 20.64 -60.68 -3.24
CA HIS A 668 19.87 -61.60 -4.11
C HIS A 668 19.01 -60.76 -5.09
N GLN A 669 19.21 -60.84 -6.41
CA GLN A 669 18.45 -61.64 -7.41
C GLN A 669 16.94 -61.28 -7.54
N GLY A 670 16.40 -60.97 -8.73
CA GLY A 670 17.02 -60.74 -10.05
C GLY A 670 16.02 -60.75 -11.24
N LEU A 671 16.54 -60.47 -12.46
CA LEU A 671 15.98 -60.77 -13.81
C LEU A 671 14.67 -60.01 -14.22
N ASN A 672 14.42 -59.60 -15.48
CA ASN A 672 15.05 -59.78 -16.81
C ASN A 672 14.83 -58.49 -17.65
N THR A 673 15.81 -57.93 -18.39
CA THR A 673 16.11 -58.11 -19.86
C THR A 673 14.91 -57.87 -20.80
N MET A 674 14.95 -57.23 -21.99
CA MET A 674 15.97 -56.85 -23.02
C MET A 674 15.52 -55.54 -23.75
N LEU A 675 16.20 -54.84 -24.68
CA LEU A 675 17.62 -54.57 -25.06
C LEU A 675 17.63 -53.44 -26.14
N ASN A 676 18.64 -52.55 -26.13
CA ASN A 676 19.17 -51.73 -27.28
C ASN A 676 18.23 -50.74 -28.02
N SER A 677 18.66 -49.59 -28.55
CA SER A 677 19.96 -49.24 -29.15
C SER A 677 20.24 -47.70 -29.17
N HIS A 678 21.41 -47.33 -29.71
CA HIS A 678 21.97 -46.00 -30.01
C HIS A 678 20.99 -44.90 -30.49
N GLY A 679 21.26 -43.59 -30.40
CA GLY A 679 22.46 -42.86 -29.95
C GLY A 679 22.51 -41.45 -30.56
N THR A 680 23.59 -40.69 -30.28
CA THR A 680 24.00 -39.40 -30.91
C THR A 680 23.10 -38.16 -30.79
N PHE A 681 23.67 -37.15 -30.12
CA PHE A 681 23.59 -35.70 -30.39
C PHE A 681 23.12 -35.27 -31.79
N VAL A 682 22.37 -34.17 -31.87
CA VAL A 682 22.73 -32.94 -32.62
C VAL A 682 21.95 -31.74 -32.04
N LYS A 683 22.55 -30.55 -32.08
CA LYS A 683 21.91 -29.27 -31.71
C LYS A 683 21.14 -28.68 -32.90
N SER A 684 19.98 -28.08 -32.63
CA SER A 684 19.46 -26.89 -33.33
C SER A 684 18.50 -26.16 -32.40
#